data_AF-A0AAD4QTV8-F1
#
_entry.id   AF-A0AAD4QTV8-F1
#
_cell.length_a   1.000
_cell.length_b   1.000
_cell.length_c   1.000
_cell.angle_alpha   90.00
_cell.angle_beta   90.00
_cell.angle_gamma   90.00
#
_symmetry.space_group_name_H-M   'P 1'
#
loop_
_entity.id
_entity.type
_entity.pdbx_description
1 polymer ?
#
loop_
_entity_poly.entity_id
_entity_poly.type
_entity_poly.pdbx_seq_one_letter_code
_entity_poly.pdbx_strand_id
1 'polypeptide(L)'
;MDPVYRIGVIGGGASGTAFIAQLNTKLRACLENGMLYERVEVIVIERSAQVGPGYAYAIDPTGDSFRLNRCKDSIDAIADETGLFSKWVREHGDEDAKQNDFPLRSAFGKYLVYLVEEVKRSMSESGGRLKLELITQTGVDDIVTKKAYYQKKQKYVIHCSNLDTHASFVREVDTVVLCTGHYPTGTYREFNHLPNYSHNNPSHKRLMRELAADCSKETTVGIIGANLTAIDIAVEMKRLGFAGKIVMSGRHDLLPAAGEPISVRLLDKHKNWTASRKTSICQASVNSKGTVAIDMMIDNLEIGRKDPIEEMVMPEELLCCLSSIENGDGQLKRKKGFCPLIESYEWENEPSLKVKYIGLVGLTENQRKYSSNRSFVCDSPLSNQRHSSKRASIVTIGPTPRSSVDEDEFRHYHLTHLNLDEIPRPVRITDVVTRFFRELSDLEGRTITVESATAYYQTHTALECLEEQIATAERGAINCWQLLIFTMAPLIEQLWSELSDEEKAIYWRDYHHLFMRHIIYMPLINARQVRDMMVDEQLVYMGKLEPITQAQPARNASIEPTRRFVMSGMQDDTYQRYEVDYLFNATGYTGSPKDMPMYTKMLERGEVVCHKHGGLCLDRPTLQTQNADGKINSGMYAVGELTKGYFFTAADMPTVATQTDNVANAITAQLSRRNNTLSA
;
A
#
# COMPACT_ATOMS: atom_id res chain seq x y z
N MET A 1 -44.65 -5.38 10.23
CA MET A 1 -43.24 -5.10 10.59
C MET A 1 -42.51 -4.76 9.31
N ASP A 2 -41.75 -3.65 9.28
CA ASP A 2 -40.92 -3.35 8.11
C ASP A 2 -40.01 -4.54 7.77
N PRO A 3 -39.89 -4.91 6.49
CA PRO A 3 -38.99 -5.99 6.08
C PRO A 3 -37.55 -5.68 6.52
N VAL A 4 -36.84 -6.71 6.95
CA VAL A 4 -35.47 -6.62 7.44
C VAL A 4 -34.53 -7.24 6.42
N TYR A 5 -33.51 -6.49 6.01
CA TYR A 5 -32.42 -6.96 5.18
C TYR A 5 -31.18 -7.19 6.04
N ARG A 6 -30.62 -8.39 5.99
CA ARG A 6 -29.50 -8.81 6.83
C ARG A 6 -28.21 -8.96 6.04
N ILE A 7 -27.14 -8.34 6.53
CA ILE A 7 -25.79 -8.41 5.98
C ILE A 7 -24.91 -9.12 7.00
N GLY A 8 -24.43 -10.31 6.68
CA GLY A 8 -23.43 -11.04 7.48
C GLY A 8 -22.01 -10.66 7.05
N VAL A 9 -21.19 -10.19 7.98
CA VAL A 9 -19.78 -9.86 7.77
C VAL A 9 -18.93 -10.89 8.49
N ILE A 10 -18.14 -11.65 7.74
CA ILE A 10 -17.31 -12.74 8.28
C ILE A 10 -15.90 -12.21 8.51
N GLY A 11 -15.52 -11.99 9.75
CA GLY A 11 -14.28 -11.33 10.15
C GLY A 11 -14.51 -9.86 10.47
N GLY A 12 -14.26 -9.50 11.72
CA GLY A 12 -14.30 -8.15 12.28
C GLY A 12 -12.91 -7.53 12.47
N GLY A 13 -11.90 -7.97 11.71
CA GLY A 13 -10.58 -7.33 11.66
C GLY A 13 -10.57 -6.03 10.86
N ALA A 14 -9.38 -5.62 10.40
CA ALA A 14 -9.22 -4.34 9.67
C ALA A 14 -10.13 -4.22 8.43
N SER A 15 -10.21 -5.27 7.59
CA SER A 15 -11.08 -5.27 6.41
C SER A 15 -12.57 -5.23 6.78
N GLY A 16 -12.99 -5.97 7.80
CA GLY A 16 -14.38 -5.94 8.29
C GLY A 16 -14.76 -4.56 8.83
N THR A 17 -13.84 -3.94 9.55
CA THR A 17 -14.01 -2.59 10.13
C THR A 17 -14.10 -1.52 9.05
N ALA A 18 -13.19 -1.54 8.08
CA ALA A 18 -13.22 -0.65 6.91
C ALA A 18 -14.55 -0.79 6.13
N PHE A 19 -15.02 -2.03 5.96
CA PHE A 19 -16.31 -2.29 5.32
C PHE A 19 -17.49 -1.72 6.09
N ILE A 20 -17.64 -2.00 7.39
CA ILE A 20 -18.80 -1.51 8.15
C ILE A 20 -18.79 0.02 8.30
N ALA A 21 -17.62 0.65 8.35
CA ALA A 21 -17.49 2.10 8.40
C ALA A 21 -17.99 2.76 7.11
N GLN A 22 -17.53 2.28 5.96
CA GLN A 22 -17.94 2.83 4.66
C GLN A 22 -19.39 2.47 4.32
N LEU A 23 -19.84 1.26 4.67
CA LEU A 23 -21.24 0.86 4.54
C LEU A 23 -22.14 1.76 5.38
N ASN A 24 -21.76 2.09 6.62
CA ASN A 24 -22.53 2.98 7.48
C ASN A 24 -22.73 4.35 6.83
N THR A 25 -21.67 4.99 6.35
CA THR A 25 -21.76 6.29 5.65
C THR A 25 -22.76 6.25 4.49
N LYS A 26 -22.67 5.21 3.65
CA LYS A 26 -23.57 5.07 2.49
C LYS A 26 -25.01 4.75 2.90
N LEU A 27 -25.23 3.91 3.92
CA LEU A 27 -26.55 3.60 4.44
C LEU A 27 -27.22 4.82 5.08
N ARG A 28 -26.46 5.65 5.81
CA ARG A 28 -26.94 6.94 6.36
C ARG A 28 -27.40 7.87 5.24
N ALA A 29 -26.60 8.03 4.20
CA ALA A 29 -26.99 8.80 3.03
C ALA A 29 -28.25 8.24 2.35
N CYS A 30 -28.37 6.92 2.19
CA CYS A 30 -29.60 6.31 1.65
C CYS A 30 -30.81 6.53 2.58
N LEU A 31 -30.63 6.51 3.90
CA LEU A 31 -31.70 6.75 4.87
C LEU A 31 -32.22 8.19 4.77
N GLU A 32 -31.30 9.15 4.77
CA GLU A 32 -31.60 10.59 4.72
C GLU A 32 -32.29 10.98 3.39
N ASN A 33 -31.93 10.31 2.30
CA ASN A 33 -32.56 10.50 0.99
C ASN A 33 -33.84 9.66 0.77
N GLY A 34 -34.35 8.97 1.79
CA GLY A 34 -35.56 8.14 1.67
C GLY A 34 -35.41 6.93 0.73
N MET A 35 -34.18 6.51 0.44
CA MET A 35 -33.85 5.42 -0.48
C MET A 35 -33.82 4.04 0.19
N LEU A 36 -34.00 3.97 1.51
CA LEU A 36 -34.11 2.72 2.27
C LEU A 36 -35.57 2.39 2.57
N TYR A 37 -36.05 1.28 1.99
CA TYR A 37 -37.35 0.70 2.32
C TYR A 37 -37.27 -0.25 3.53
N GLU A 38 -36.30 -1.15 3.52
CA GLU A 38 -36.08 -2.18 4.54
C GLU A 38 -35.38 -1.57 5.76
N ARG A 39 -35.54 -2.18 6.94
CA ARG A 39 -34.57 -2.03 8.03
C ARG A 39 -33.32 -2.83 7.69
N VAL A 40 -32.14 -2.32 8.00
CA VAL A 40 -30.87 -3.00 7.69
C VAL A 40 -30.21 -3.45 8.98
N GLU A 41 -29.96 -4.75 9.11
CA GLU A 41 -29.18 -5.33 10.21
C GLU A 41 -27.83 -5.81 9.67
N VAL A 42 -26.74 -5.27 10.21
CA VAL A 42 -25.36 -5.70 9.93
C VAL A 42 -24.90 -6.57 11.08
N ILE A 43 -24.49 -7.80 10.79
CA ILE A 43 -24.07 -8.80 11.77
C ILE A 43 -22.60 -9.12 11.50
N VAL A 44 -21.71 -8.67 12.38
CA VAL A 44 -20.28 -8.97 12.30
C VAL A 44 -19.97 -10.18 13.17
N ILE A 45 -19.39 -11.21 12.57
CA ILE A 45 -18.94 -12.43 13.28
C ILE A 45 -17.42 -12.43 13.31
N GLU A 46 -16.85 -12.28 14.51
CA GLU A 46 -15.42 -12.17 14.75
C GLU A 46 -14.92 -13.30 15.67
N ARG A 47 -13.80 -13.90 15.28
CA ARG A 47 -13.16 -14.99 16.02
C ARG A 47 -12.55 -14.51 17.34
N SER A 48 -12.00 -13.31 17.34
CA SER A 48 -11.32 -12.68 18.48
C SER A 48 -12.32 -12.10 19.47
N ALA A 49 -11.85 -11.76 20.68
CA ALA A 49 -12.67 -11.09 21.69
C ALA A 49 -12.99 -9.61 21.32
N GLN A 50 -12.25 -9.03 20.39
CA GLN A 50 -12.37 -7.62 20.00
C GLN A 50 -12.51 -7.48 18.48
N VAL A 51 -13.52 -6.71 18.06
CA VAL A 51 -13.69 -6.23 16.67
C VAL A 51 -12.84 -4.96 16.48
N GLY A 52 -12.26 -4.78 15.30
CA GLY A 52 -11.41 -3.64 14.95
C GLY A 52 -10.05 -4.10 14.46
N PRO A 53 -9.11 -4.43 15.38
CA PRO A 53 -7.69 -4.53 15.05
C PRO A 53 -7.34 -5.69 14.11
N GLY A 54 -8.09 -6.79 14.20
CA GLY A 54 -7.71 -8.05 13.58
C GLY A 54 -6.32 -8.51 14.03
N TYR A 55 -5.70 -9.40 13.26
CA TYR A 55 -4.41 -9.95 13.64
C TYR A 55 -3.24 -8.99 13.40
N ALA A 56 -3.23 -8.28 12.26
CA ALA A 56 -2.10 -7.45 11.83
C ALA A 56 -1.86 -6.25 12.77
N TYR A 57 -2.93 -5.73 13.37
CA TYR A 57 -2.91 -4.56 14.25
C TYR A 57 -3.32 -4.90 15.68
N ALA A 58 -3.26 -6.19 16.05
CA ALA A 58 -3.67 -6.68 17.37
C ALA A 58 -3.05 -5.86 18.51
N ILE A 59 -3.88 -5.48 19.48
CA ILE A 59 -3.44 -4.70 20.64
C ILE A 59 -2.98 -5.69 21.71
N ASP A 60 -1.68 -5.70 22.01
CA ASP A 60 -1.16 -6.48 23.11
C ASP A 60 -1.33 -5.75 24.45
N PRO A 61 -2.01 -6.31 25.45
CA PRO A 61 -2.09 -5.71 26.78
C PRO A 61 -0.72 -5.53 27.44
N THR A 62 0.30 -6.31 27.07
CA THR A 62 1.67 -6.15 27.59
C THR A 62 2.52 -5.17 26.77
N GLY A 63 1.97 -4.61 25.68
CA GLY A 63 2.72 -3.87 24.66
C GLY A 63 3.61 -4.76 23.79
N ASP A 64 4.02 -4.23 22.63
CA ASP A 64 5.00 -4.79 21.69
C ASP A 64 5.74 -3.68 20.93
N SER A 65 6.77 -4.04 20.14
CA SER A 65 7.54 -3.12 19.30
C SER A 65 7.13 -3.12 17.82
N PHE A 66 5.97 -3.66 17.46
CA PHE A 66 5.65 -3.89 16.05
C PHE A 66 5.23 -2.59 15.39
N ARG A 67 5.92 -2.17 14.33
CA ARG A 67 5.68 -0.88 13.66
C ARG A 67 4.93 -1.03 12.34
N LEU A 68 4.17 0.02 12.00
CA LEU A 68 3.68 0.20 10.64
C LEU A 68 4.86 0.35 9.68
N ASN A 69 4.71 -0.17 8.47
CA ASN A 69 5.64 0.03 7.36
C ASN A 69 5.16 1.11 6.38
N ARG A 70 4.18 1.91 6.78
CA ARG A 70 3.58 3.00 6.02
C ARG A 70 3.40 4.21 6.94
N CYS A 71 3.66 5.40 6.39
CA CYS A 71 3.54 6.64 7.13
C CYS A 71 2.09 6.83 7.64
N LYS A 72 1.94 7.32 8.87
CA LYS A 72 0.64 7.62 9.50
C LYS A 72 -0.23 8.57 8.68
N ASP A 73 0.38 9.42 7.85
CA ASP A 73 -0.34 10.36 6.99
C ASP A 73 -0.84 9.75 5.67
N SER A 74 -0.33 8.59 5.26
CA SER A 74 -0.71 7.93 3.99
C SER A 74 -1.48 6.62 4.16
N ILE A 75 -1.67 6.13 5.38
CA ILE A 75 -2.46 4.94 5.69
C ILE A 75 -3.83 5.33 6.26
N ASP A 76 -4.89 4.73 5.74
CA ASP A 76 -6.24 4.85 6.30
C ASP A 76 -7.08 3.59 6.07
N ALA A 77 -8.21 3.49 6.79
CA ALA A 77 -9.20 2.44 6.66
C ALA A 77 -10.42 2.87 5.82
N ILE A 78 -10.51 4.14 5.44
CA ILE A 78 -11.57 4.72 4.63
C ILE A 78 -11.02 5.09 3.25
N ALA A 79 -11.72 4.75 2.18
CA ALA A 79 -11.29 5.09 0.83
C ALA A 79 -11.36 6.58 0.59
N ASP A 80 -10.44 7.08 -0.25
CA ASP A 80 -10.41 8.45 -0.77
C ASP A 80 -10.31 9.57 0.30
N GLU A 81 -10.13 9.20 1.57
CA GLU A 81 -9.81 10.10 2.68
C GLU A 81 -8.41 9.78 3.21
N THR A 82 -7.44 10.63 2.92
CA THR A 82 -6.09 10.52 3.52
C THR A 82 -5.99 11.36 4.78
N GLY A 83 -5.37 10.80 5.82
CA GLY A 83 -5.02 11.54 7.04
C GLY A 83 -6.09 11.55 8.14
N LEU A 84 -7.15 10.73 8.05
CA LEU A 84 -8.06 10.54 9.19
C LEU A 84 -7.34 9.83 10.32
N PHE A 85 -6.53 8.80 10.02
CA PHE A 85 -5.70 8.16 11.03
C PHE A 85 -4.75 9.16 11.69
N SER A 86 -4.05 10.01 10.93
CA SER A 86 -3.16 11.00 11.53
C SER A 86 -3.90 12.09 12.31
N LYS A 87 -5.11 12.47 11.90
CA LYS A 87 -6.01 13.32 12.69
C LYS A 87 -6.38 12.65 14.00
N TRP A 88 -6.78 11.39 13.97
CA TRP A 88 -7.09 10.61 15.15
C TRP A 88 -5.88 10.52 16.09
N VAL A 89 -4.67 10.30 15.56
CA VAL A 89 -3.41 10.26 16.33
C VAL A 89 -3.16 11.58 17.07
N ARG A 90 -3.42 12.73 16.46
CA ARG A 90 -3.23 14.04 17.13
C ARG A 90 -4.12 14.17 18.37
N GLU A 91 -5.36 13.70 18.28
CA GLU A 91 -6.36 13.84 19.33
C GLU A 91 -6.28 12.72 20.39
N HIS A 92 -6.04 11.48 19.97
CA HIS A 92 -6.21 10.26 20.78
C HIS A 92 -4.96 9.36 20.83
N GLY A 93 -3.96 9.61 19.97
CA GLY A 93 -2.75 8.80 19.89
C GLY A 93 -1.92 8.84 21.16
N ASP A 94 -1.22 7.73 21.43
CA ASP A 94 -0.18 7.70 22.45
C ASP A 94 1.07 8.48 21.99
N GLU A 95 2.03 8.65 22.92
CA GLU A 95 3.24 9.44 22.67
C GLU A 95 4.07 8.88 21.50
N ASP A 96 4.23 7.56 21.40
CA ASP A 96 4.91 6.95 20.25
C ASP A 96 4.21 7.33 18.94
N ALA A 97 2.88 7.20 18.90
CA ALA A 97 2.13 7.49 17.69
C ALA A 97 2.23 8.95 17.24
N LYS A 98 2.25 9.88 18.20
CA LYS A 98 2.38 11.31 17.93
C LYS A 98 3.77 11.69 17.43
N GLN A 99 4.81 11.07 17.98
CA GLN A 99 6.21 11.42 17.72
C GLN A 99 6.80 10.74 16.47
N ASN A 100 6.26 9.57 16.09
CA ASN A 100 6.82 8.77 15.00
C ASN A 100 5.90 8.76 13.79
N ASP A 101 6.47 8.79 12.59
CA ASP A 101 5.72 8.66 11.33
C ASP A 101 5.36 7.21 11.00
N PHE A 102 6.13 6.27 11.53
CA PHE A 102 5.84 4.84 11.54
C PHE A 102 5.47 4.39 12.96
N PRO A 103 4.26 4.73 13.44
CA PRO A 103 3.87 4.43 14.80
C PRO A 103 3.71 2.91 15.00
N LEU A 104 3.62 2.48 16.25
CA LEU A 104 3.29 1.09 16.58
C LEU A 104 1.97 0.66 15.91
N ARG A 105 1.89 -0.59 15.44
CA ARG A 105 0.69 -1.16 14.80
C ARG A 105 -0.52 -1.13 15.72
N SER A 106 -0.30 -1.20 17.03
CA SER A 106 -1.35 -1.07 18.05
C SER A 106 -2.05 0.29 17.99
N ALA A 107 -1.38 1.36 17.57
CA ALA A 107 -2.02 2.68 17.40
C ALA A 107 -3.08 2.63 16.28
N PHE A 108 -2.77 1.98 15.15
CA PHE A 108 -3.73 1.73 14.09
C PHE A 108 -4.84 0.77 14.54
N GLY A 109 -4.52 -0.24 15.34
CA GLY A 109 -5.50 -1.11 15.98
C GLY A 109 -6.51 -0.35 16.84
N LYS A 110 -6.04 0.58 17.67
CA LYS A 110 -6.89 1.47 18.49
C LYS A 110 -7.77 2.39 17.62
N TYR A 111 -7.24 2.90 16.51
CA TYR A 111 -8.01 3.66 15.52
C TYR A 111 -9.14 2.81 14.90
N LEU A 112 -8.88 1.56 14.55
CA LEU A 112 -9.92 0.66 14.03
C LEU A 112 -11.02 0.40 15.08
N VAL A 113 -10.66 0.21 16.36
CA VAL A 113 -11.65 0.10 17.45
C VAL A 113 -12.48 1.39 17.57
N TYR A 114 -11.85 2.55 17.46
CA TYR A 114 -12.55 3.84 17.44
C TYR A 114 -13.58 3.90 16.30
N LEU A 115 -13.22 3.49 15.07
CA LEU A 115 -14.17 3.44 13.95
C LEU A 115 -15.37 2.53 14.22
N VAL A 116 -15.15 1.36 14.86
CA VAL A 116 -16.26 0.45 15.23
C VAL A 116 -17.23 1.14 16.19
N GLU A 117 -16.73 1.86 17.19
CA GLU A 117 -17.57 2.60 18.14
C GLU A 117 -18.28 3.79 17.49
N GLU A 118 -17.66 4.48 16.54
CA GLU A 118 -18.32 5.53 15.74
C GLU A 118 -19.49 4.97 14.92
N VAL A 119 -19.29 3.82 14.25
CA VAL A 119 -20.36 3.15 13.49
C VAL A 119 -21.51 2.74 14.41
N LYS A 120 -21.19 2.16 15.57
CA LYS A 120 -22.19 1.74 16.55
C LYS A 120 -23.01 2.93 17.04
N ARG A 121 -22.37 4.07 17.35
CA ARG A 121 -23.06 5.31 17.73
C ARG A 121 -23.96 5.80 16.60
N SER A 122 -23.41 5.95 15.39
CA SER A 122 -24.13 6.44 14.21
C SER A 122 -25.35 5.58 13.84
N MET A 123 -25.25 4.25 13.93
CA MET A 123 -26.37 3.34 13.68
C MET A 123 -27.43 3.40 14.80
N SER A 124 -27.03 3.59 16.06
CA SER A 124 -27.98 3.73 17.17
C SER A 124 -28.88 4.98 17.03
N GLU A 125 -28.37 6.04 16.40
CA GLU A 125 -29.07 7.29 16.13
C GLU A 125 -29.97 7.23 14.88
N SER A 126 -30.11 6.06 14.25
CA SER A 126 -30.93 5.87 13.03
C SER A 126 -32.44 5.68 13.30
N GLY A 127 -32.89 5.84 14.55
CA GLY A 127 -34.29 5.54 14.93
C GLY A 127 -34.64 4.06 14.78
N GLY A 128 -33.66 3.16 14.90
CA GLY A 128 -33.84 1.71 14.74
C GLY A 128 -33.96 1.24 13.28
N ARG A 129 -33.64 2.11 12.30
CA ARG A 129 -33.64 1.76 10.87
C ARG A 129 -32.38 0.98 10.46
N LEU A 130 -31.26 1.26 11.12
CA LEU A 130 -29.98 0.58 10.98
C LEU A 130 -29.62 -0.06 12.33
N LYS A 131 -29.07 -1.27 12.29
CA LYS A 131 -28.63 -1.99 13.50
C LYS A 131 -27.31 -2.68 13.24
N LEU A 132 -26.40 -2.59 14.20
CA LEU A 132 -25.14 -3.34 14.24
C LEU A 132 -25.21 -4.39 15.35
N GLU A 133 -25.01 -5.65 15.01
CA GLU A 133 -24.77 -6.76 15.94
C GLU A 133 -23.33 -7.22 15.82
N LEU A 134 -22.59 -7.22 16.92
CA LEU A 134 -21.22 -7.74 16.99
C LEU A 134 -21.23 -9.05 17.76
N ILE A 135 -20.79 -10.12 17.13
CA ILE A 135 -20.68 -11.46 17.71
C ILE A 135 -19.19 -11.83 17.74
N THR A 136 -18.59 -11.77 18.92
CA THR A 136 -17.16 -12.05 19.14
C THR A 136 -16.93 -13.49 19.60
N GLN A 137 -15.66 -13.90 19.73
CA GLN A 137 -15.26 -15.23 20.18
C GLN A 137 -15.98 -16.36 19.43
N THR A 138 -16.22 -16.16 18.14
CA THR A 138 -17.06 -17.05 17.34
C THR A 138 -16.35 -17.44 16.06
N GLY A 139 -16.17 -18.74 15.85
CA GLY A 139 -15.74 -19.31 14.59
C GLY A 139 -16.90 -19.48 13.62
N VAL A 140 -16.63 -19.35 12.32
CA VAL A 140 -17.57 -19.71 11.26
C VAL A 140 -17.11 -21.04 10.66
N ASP A 141 -17.95 -22.05 10.82
CA ASP A 141 -17.65 -23.43 10.43
C ASP A 141 -18.07 -23.73 8.99
N ASP A 142 -19.11 -23.03 8.52
CA ASP A 142 -19.66 -23.20 7.19
C ASP A 142 -20.58 -22.03 6.78
N ILE A 143 -20.76 -21.83 5.47
CA ILE A 143 -21.73 -20.90 4.89
C ILE A 143 -22.45 -21.63 3.77
N VAL A 144 -23.76 -21.78 3.89
CA VAL A 144 -24.57 -22.55 2.94
C VAL A 144 -25.57 -21.65 2.23
N THR A 145 -25.66 -21.80 0.92
CA THR A 145 -26.67 -21.16 0.09
C THR A 145 -28.02 -21.85 0.24
N LYS A 146 -29.03 -21.10 0.70
CA LYS A 146 -30.42 -21.55 0.76
C LYS A 146 -31.17 -21.07 -0.48
N LYS A 147 -31.42 -21.99 -1.42
CA LYS A 147 -32.30 -21.74 -2.58
C LYS A 147 -33.75 -21.84 -2.11
N ALA A 148 -34.46 -20.72 -2.08
CA ALA A 148 -35.90 -20.74 -1.83
C ALA A 148 -36.63 -21.12 -3.11
N TYR A 149 -37.23 -22.32 -3.17
CA TYR A 149 -37.96 -22.83 -4.35
C TYR A 149 -39.06 -21.89 -4.86
N TYR A 150 -39.61 -21.02 -3.99
CA TYR A 150 -40.69 -20.08 -4.32
C TYR A 150 -40.30 -18.60 -4.22
N GLN A 151 -39.15 -18.26 -3.64
CA GLN A 151 -38.67 -16.87 -3.59
C GLN A 151 -37.52 -16.73 -4.58
N LYS A 152 -37.62 -15.79 -5.54
CA LYS A 152 -36.53 -15.44 -6.47
C LYS A 152 -35.25 -14.90 -5.77
N LYS A 153 -35.12 -15.04 -4.45
CA LYS A 153 -34.06 -14.46 -3.63
C LYS A 153 -33.22 -15.57 -2.99
N GLN A 154 -31.92 -15.53 -3.25
CA GLN A 154 -30.92 -16.37 -2.62
C GLN A 154 -30.67 -15.84 -1.21
N LYS A 155 -30.66 -16.74 -0.21
CA LYS A 155 -30.25 -16.42 1.16
C LYS A 155 -29.05 -17.28 1.55
N TYR A 156 -28.36 -16.88 2.61
CA TYR A 156 -27.23 -17.60 3.16
C TYR A 156 -27.46 -17.96 4.61
N VAL A 157 -27.05 -19.16 5.00
CA VAL A 157 -27.07 -19.64 6.38
C VAL A 157 -25.62 -19.77 6.83
N ILE A 158 -25.24 -18.99 7.83
CA ILE A 158 -23.90 -18.99 8.42
C ILE A 158 -23.95 -19.90 9.64
N HIS A 159 -23.17 -20.98 9.61
CA HIS A 159 -22.99 -21.91 10.73
C HIS A 159 -21.83 -21.43 11.59
N CYS A 160 -22.12 -21.19 12.86
CA CYS A 160 -21.19 -20.59 13.81
C CYS A 160 -21.00 -21.51 15.02
N SER A 161 -19.81 -21.46 15.61
CA SER A 161 -19.54 -22.07 16.91
C SER A 161 -18.82 -21.08 17.81
N ASN A 162 -19.36 -20.87 19.01
CA ASN A 162 -18.69 -20.08 20.03
C ASN A 162 -17.42 -20.81 20.49
N LEU A 163 -16.29 -20.12 20.53
CA LEU A 163 -14.97 -20.74 20.76
C LEU A 163 -14.71 -21.08 22.22
N ASP A 164 -15.41 -20.43 23.16
CA ASP A 164 -15.25 -20.66 24.59
C ASP A 164 -16.20 -21.76 25.08
N THR A 165 -17.46 -21.73 24.63
CA THR A 165 -18.51 -22.65 25.08
C THR A 165 -18.71 -23.84 24.13
N HIS A 166 -18.14 -23.80 22.93
CA HIS A 166 -18.38 -24.75 21.84
C HIS A 166 -19.86 -24.87 21.41
N ALA A 167 -20.71 -23.93 21.82
CA ALA A 167 -22.12 -23.91 21.42
C ALA A 167 -22.25 -23.52 19.95
N SER A 168 -22.93 -24.36 19.17
CA SER A 168 -23.24 -24.08 17.77
C SER A 168 -24.55 -23.33 17.60
N PHE A 169 -24.58 -22.40 16.65
CA PHE A 169 -25.78 -21.65 16.28
C PHE A 169 -25.73 -21.24 14.81
N VAL A 170 -26.84 -20.70 14.29
CA VAL A 170 -26.93 -20.25 12.89
C VAL A 170 -27.41 -18.81 12.79
N ARG A 171 -27.03 -18.15 11.69
CA ARG A 171 -27.57 -16.84 11.27
C ARG A 171 -28.02 -16.92 9.81
N GLU A 172 -29.27 -16.55 9.55
CA GLU A 172 -29.78 -16.42 8.18
C GLU A 172 -29.62 -14.97 7.72
N VAL A 173 -28.97 -14.76 6.58
CA VAL A 173 -28.69 -13.43 6.01
C VAL A 173 -29.04 -13.35 4.53
N ASP A 174 -29.26 -12.13 4.04
CA ASP A 174 -29.54 -11.86 2.62
C ASP A 174 -28.25 -11.68 1.82
N THR A 175 -27.22 -11.10 2.45
CA THR A 175 -25.88 -10.90 1.88
C THR A 175 -24.79 -11.34 2.85
N VAL A 176 -23.70 -11.88 2.32
CA VAL A 176 -22.47 -12.24 3.04
C VAL A 176 -21.29 -11.44 2.47
N VAL A 177 -20.47 -10.87 3.34
CA VAL A 177 -19.20 -10.24 2.98
C VAL A 177 -18.07 -10.97 3.71
N LEU A 178 -17.16 -11.56 2.94
CA LEU A 178 -16.04 -12.34 3.43
C LEU A 178 -14.83 -11.43 3.68
N CYS A 179 -14.57 -11.15 4.95
CA CYS A 179 -13.50 -10.27 5.46
C CYS A 179 -12.51 -11.05 6.34
N THR A 180 -12.19 -12.30 5.99
CA THR A 180 -11.48 -13.26 6.86
C THR A 180 -10.00 -12.98 7.05
N GLY A 181 -9.45 -11.96 6.37
CA GLY A 181 -8.04 -11.61 6.45
C GLY A 181 -7.12 -12.69 5.86
N HIS A 182 -5.92 -12.80 6.41
CA HIS A 182 -4.89 -13.68 5.88
C HIS A 182 -5.02 -15.14 6.34
N TYR A 183 -4.49 -16.07 5.53
CA TYR A 183 -4.48 -17.50 5.81
C TYR A 183 -3.19 -17.95 6.48
N PRO A 184 -3.23 -18.85 7.48
CA PRO A 184 -2.03 -19.43 8.07
C PRO A 184 -1.09 -20.01 7.00
N THR A 185 0.21 -19.80 7.17
CA THR A 185 1.24 -20.34 6.28
C THR A 185 1.09 -21.85 6.10
N GLY A 186 1.22 -22.29 4.85
CA GLY A 186 1.34 -23.71 4.48
C GLY A 186 2.71 -24.30 4.80
N THR A 187 3.71 -23.43 4.86
CA THR A 187 5.12 -23.80 4.93
C THR A 187 5.48 -24.33 6.32
N TYR A 188 6.16 -25.47 6.39
CA TYR A 188 6.64 -26.11 7.62
C TYR A 188 5.55 -26.47 8.64
N ARG A 189 4.32 -26.74 8.18
CA ARG A 189 3.19 -27.15 9.03
C ARG A 189 3.45 -28.47 9.76
N GLU A 190 4.32 -29.31 9.22
CA GLU A 190 4.80 -30.53 9.86
C GLU A 190 5.43 -30.25 11.23
N PHE A 191 5.93 -29.04 11.51
CA PHE A 191 6.51 -28.67 12.80
C PHE A 191 5.48 -28.10 13.81
N ASN A 192 4.21 -27.93 13.43
CA ASN A 192 3.18 -27.32 14.29
C ASN A 192 2.95 -28.05 15.63
N HIS A 193 3.30 -29.32 15.71
CA HIS A 193 3.16 -30.13 16.91
C HIS A 193 4.33 -29.95 17.91
N LEU A 194 5.40 -29.27 17.51
CA LEU A 194 6.58 -29.06 18.34
C LEU A 194 6.43 -27.82 19.22
N PRO A 195 6.76 -27.90 20.52
CA PRO A 195 6.58 -26.77 21.45
C PRO A 195 7.56 -25.61 21.20
N ASN A 196 8.72 -25.91 20.62
CA ASN A 196 9.78 -24.96 20.29
C ASN A 196 9.68 -24.40 18.86
N TYR A 197 8.54 -24.61 18.19
CA TYR A 197 8.22 -24.03 16.89
C TYR A 197 7.03 -23.07 16.98
N SER A 198 7.14 -21.93 16.32
CA SER A 198 6.10 -20.91 16.29
C SER A 198 5.79 -20.44 14.88
N HIS A 199 4.51 -20.39 14.51
CA HIS A 199 4.05 -20.16 13.12
C HIS A 199 3.07 -19.00 12.96
N ASN A 200 2.71 -18.32 14.05
CA ASN A 200 1.81 -17.16 14.04
C ASN A 200 2.08 -16.24 15.26
N ASN A 201 1.61 -15.00 15.21
CA ASN A 201 1.84 -13.89 16.14
C ASN A 201 1.41 -14.21 17.59
N PRO A 202 0.24 -14.83 17.86
CA PRO A 202 -0.04 -15.34 19.20
C PRO A 202 1.02 -16.32 19.70
N SER A 203 1.42 -17.31 18.89
CA SER A 203 2.49 -18.25 19.26
C SER A 203 3.87 -17.59 19.34
N HIS A 204 4.16 -16.59 18.48
CA HIS A 204 5.45 -15.91 18.43
C HIS A 204 5.63 -15.13 19.72
N LYS A 205 4.64 -14.33 20.11
CA LYS A 205 4.70 -13.52 21.33
C LYS A 205 4.78 -14.36 22.59
N ARG A 206 4.07 -15.50 22.65
CA ARG A 206 4.22 -16.46 23.75
C ARG A 206 5.68 -16.93 23.85
N LEU A 207 6.22 -17.45 22.76
CA LEU A 207 7.55 -18.05 22.74
C LEU A 207 8.66 -17.02 23.01
N MET A 208 8.57 -15.80 22.46
CA MET A 208 9.53 -14.73 22.74
C MET A 208 9.59 -14.38 24.23
N ARG A 209 8.43 -14.32 24.92
CA ARG A 209 8.38 -14.06 26.37
C ARG A 209 8.98 -15.21 27.18
N GLU A 210 8.70 -16.45 26.81
CA GLU A 210 9.29 -17.64 27.45
C GLU A 210 10.82 -17.64 27.33
N LEU A 211 11.33 -17.35 26.13
CA LEU A 211 12.77 -17.29 25.86
C LEU A 211 13.48 -16.15 26.58
N ALA A 212 12.83 -14.98 26.66
CA ALA A 212 13.36 -13.84 27.39
C ALA A 212 13.46 -14.11 28.89
N ALA A 213 12.54 -14.90 29.46
CA ALA A 213 12.57 -15.25 30.89
C ALA A 213 13.68 -16.24 31.25
N ASP A 214 14.13 -17.07 30.30
CA ASP A 214 15.19 -18.07 30.50
C ASP A 214 16.60 -17.44 30.59
N CYS A 215 16.80 -16.23 30.02
CA CYS A 215 18.05 -15.45 30.08
C CYS A 215 19.33 -16.17 29.63
N SER A 216 19.23 -17.34 28.99
CA SER A 216 20.38 -18.13 28.54
C SER A 216 21.04 -17.50 27.32
N LYS A 217 22.37 -17.31 27.39
CA LYS A 217 23.19 -16.85 26.25
C LYS A 217 23.51 -17.96 25.25
N GLU A 218 23.36 -19.22 25.65
CA GLU A 218 23.63 -20.39 24.81
C GLU A 218 22.46 -20.72 23.88
N THR A 219 21.27 -20.21 24.18
CA THR A 219 20.06 -20.47 23.40
C THR A 219 20.18 -19.85 22.01
N THR A 220 19.97 -20.67 20.97
CA THR A 220 19.97 -20.22 19.59
C THR A 220 18.57 -20.28 18.99
N VAL A 221 18.13 -19.20 18.36
CA VAL A 221 16.80 -19.04 17.78
C VAL A 221 16.91 -18.84 16.28
N GLY A 222 16.20 -19.66 15.51
CA GLY A 222 16.05 -19.51 14.07
C GLY A 222 14.82 -18.67 13.70
N ILE A 223 14.94 -17.80 12.70
CA ILE A 223 13.81 -17.07 12.09
C ILE A 223 13.78 -17.34 10.59
N ILE A 224 12.69 -17.94 10.10
CA ILE A 224 12.45 -18.25 8.69
C ILE A 224 11.77 -17.05 8.02
N GLY A 225 12.44 -16.40 7.09
CA GLY A 225 12.03 -15.17 6.43
C GLY A 225 12.90 -13.99 6.85
N ALA A 226 12.86 -12.93 6.03
CA ALA A 226 13.66 -11.71 6.24
C ALA A 226 12.81 -10.43 6.25
N ASN A 227 11.49 -10.54 6.03
CA ASN A 227 10.58 -9.41 5.88
C ASN A 227 10.06 -8.89 7.24
N LEU A 228 9.07 -7.99 7.24
CA LEU A 228 8.57 -7.30 8.44
C LEU A 228 8.29 -8.21 9.64
N THR A 229 7.67 -9.38 9.46
CA THR A 229 7.42 -10.30 10.59
C THR A 229 8.72 -10.82 11.22
N ALA A 230 9.76 -11.07 10.41
CA ALA A 230 11.06 -11.51 10.92
C ALA A 230 11.75 -10.38 11.69
N ILE A 231 11.68 -9.15 11.15
CA ILE A 231 12.18 -7.94 11.82
C ILE A 231 11.42 -7.67 13.13
N ASP A 232 10.10 -7.79 13.11
CA ASP A 232 9.24 -7.65 14.29
C ASP A 232 9.67 -8.61 15.40
N ILE A 233 9.90 -9.89 15.06
CA ILE A 233 10.38 -10.91 16.02
C ILE A 233 11.75 -10.55 16.57
N ALA A 234 12.73 -10.23 15.70
CA ALA A 234 14.09 -9.91 16.14
C ALA A 234 14.12 -8.67 17.06
N VAL A 235 13.41 -7.60 16.69
CA VAL A 235 13.34 -6.35 17.47
C VAL A 235 12.60 -6.57 18.79
N GLU A 236 11.52 -7.35 18.79
CA GLU A 236 10.76 -7.65 20.01
C GLU A 236 11.57 -8.54 20.97
N MET A 237 12.32 -9.51 20.46
CA MET A 237 13.25 -10.31 21.27
C MET A 237 14.32 -9.43 21.92
N LYS A 238 14.90 -8.47 21.18
CA LYS A 238 15.83 -7.48 21.73
C LYS A 238 15.17 -6.66 22.84
N ARG A 239 13.94 -6.17 22.61
CA ARG A 239 13.17 -5.39 23.60
C ARG A 239 12.89 -6.18 24.88
N LEU A 240 12.58 -7.46 24.74
CA LEU A 240 12.32 -8.36 25.87
C LEU A 240 13.61 -8.78 26.61
N GLY A 241 14.80 -8.44 26.08
CA GLY A 241 16.07 -8.74 26.73
C GLY A 241 16.60 -10.15 26.45
N PHE A 242 16.19 -10.78 25.34
CA PHE A 242 16.79 -12.04 24.91
C PHE A 242 18.30 -11.86 24.72
N ALA A 243 19.10 -12.74 25.32
CA ALA A 243 20.56 -12.63 25.36
C ALA A 243 21.29 -13.67 24.50
N GLY A 244 20.54 -14.59 23.87
CA GLY A 244 21.07 -15.65 23.03
C GLY A 244 21.30 -15.21 21.58
N LYS A 245 21.59 -16.19 20.71
CA LYS A 245 21.90 -15.95 19.30
C LYS A 245 20.65 -16.06 18.42
N ILE A 246 20.52 -15.16 17.44
CA ILE A 246 19.46 -15.14 16.44
C ILE A 246 20.06 -15.47 15.07
N VAL A 247 19.53 -16.51 14.41
CA VAL A 247 19.86 -16.90 13.05
C VAL A 247 18.64 -16.60 12.16
N MET A 248 18.68 -15.49 11.43
CA MET A 248 17.61 -15.10 10.53
C MET A 248 17.98 -15.48 9.10
N SER A 249 17.04 -16.08 8.35
CA SER A 249 17.33 -16.46 6.97
C SER A 249 16.16 -16.33 6.00
N GLY A 250 16.43 -15.77 4.82
CA GLY A 250 15.47 -15.59 3.74
C GLY A 250 15.87 -16.29 2.44
N ARG A 251 14.99 -16.27 1.44
CA ARG A 251 15.28 -16.82 0.10
C ARG A 251 16.28 -15.99 -0.71
N HIS A 252 16.46 -14.72 -0.32
CA HIS A 252 17.33 -13.77 -1.00
C HIS A 252 18.42 -13.29 -0.05
N ASP A 253 19.51 -12.76 -0.58
CA ASP A 253 20.66 -12.32 0.23
C ASP A 253 20.45 -10.96 0.91
N LEU A 254 19.22 -10.42 0.90
CA LEU A 254 18.96 -9.05 1.32
C LEU A 254 17.78 -8.88 2.29
N LEU A 255 17.99 -8.06 3.33
CA LEU A 255 16.98 -7.52 4.24
C LEU A 255 16.16 -6.42 3.57
N PRO A 256 14.87 -6.19 3.88
CA PRO A 256 14.06 -5.14 3.27
C PRO A 256 14.72 -3.76 3.26
N ALA A 257 14.36 -2.92 2.29
CA ALA A 257 14.90 -1.57 2.23
C ALA A 257 14.50 -0.77 3.47
N ALA A 258 15.42 0.03 3.99
CA ALA A 258 15.23 0.85 5.18
C ALA A 258 15.31 2.35 4.87
N GLY A 259 14.66 3.16 5.71
CA GLY A 259 14.89 4.60 5.76
C GLY A 259 13.73 5.39 6.36
N GLU A 260 13.76 6.70 6.15
CA GLU A 260 12.73 7.63 6.61
C GLU A 260 11.46 7.52 5.75
N PRO A 261 10.29 7.89 6.30
CA PRO A 261 9.04 7.92 5.56
C PRO A 261 9.12 8.94 4.42
N ILE A 262 8.41 8.64 3.33
CA ILE A 262 8.01 9.66 2.38
C ILE A 262 6.54 9.95 2.60
N SER A 263 6.22 11.18 2.99
CA SER A 263 4.84 11.68 2.99
C SER A 263 4.50 12.20 1.60
N VAL A 264 4.09 11.32 0.69
CA VAL A 264 3.40 11.76 -0.52
C VAL A 264 1.93 11.94 -0.15
N ARG A 265 1.41 13.18 -0.15
CA ARG A 265 -0.04 13.36 -0.25
C ARG A 265 -0.41 12.90 -1.65
N LEU A 266 -0.96 11.69 -1.76
CA LEU A 266 -1.49 11.19 -3.02
C LEU A 266 -2.41 12.27 -3.58
N LEU A 267 -2.11 12.75 -4.79
CA LEU A 267 -2.95 13.68 -5.54
C LEU A 267 -4.41 13.28 -5.35
N ASP A 268 -5.26 14.25 -4.97
CA ASP A 268 -6.71 14.07 -4.92
C ASP A 268 -7.15 13.26 -6.14
N LYS A 269 -7.62 12.03 -5.92
CA LYS A 269 -8.10 11.11 -6.98
C LYS A 269 -9.21 11.73 -7.84
N HIS A 270 -9.76 12.87 -7.42
CA HIS A 270 -10.77 13.65 -8.12
C HIS A 270 -10.26 14.66 -9.14
N LYS A 271 -8.94 14.83 -9.33
CA LYS A 271 -8.43 15.46 -10.57
C LYS A 271 -8.31 14.43 -11.66
N ASN A 272 -9.48 14.04 -12.17
CA ASN A 272 -9.75 13.31 -13.41
C ASN A 272 -8.51 12.90 -14.21
N TRP A 273 -8.14 11.62 -14.09
CA TRP A 273 -7.50 10.86 -15.17
C TRP A 273 -8.54 10.61 -16.27
N THR A 274 -9.13 11.68 -16.80
CA THR A 274 -9.69 11.65 -18.14
C THR A 274 -8.58 12.11 -19.05
N ALA A 275 -8.16 11.22 -19.94
CA ALA A 275 -7.63 11.62 -21.22
C ALA A 275 -8.70 12.45 -21.95
N SER A 276 -8.94 13.69 -21.51
CA SER A 276 -9.52 14.68 -22.39
C SER A 276 -8.40 15.03 -23.34
N ARG A 277 -8.51 14.57 -24.58
CA ARG A 277 -8.25 15.50 -25.67
C ARG A 277 -8.98 16.79 -25.29
N LYS A 278 -8.28 17.78 -24.75
CA LYS A 278 -8.76 19.16 -24.75
C LYS A 278 -8.78 19.58 -26.20
N THR A 279 -9.79 19.14 -26.94
CA THR A 279 -10.29 19.92 -28.07
C THR A 279 -10.94 21.14 -27.45
N SER A 280 -10.11 22.15 -27.17
CA SER A 280 -10.58 23.52 -26.99
C SER A 280 -11.29 23.87 -28.29
N ILE A 281 -12.62 23.93 -28.27
CA ILE A 281 -13.35 24.50 -29.39
C ILE A 281 -13.18 26.02 -29.26
N CYS A 282 -12.15 26.54 -29.89
CA CYS A 282 -11.98 27.97 -30.07
C CYS A 282 -12.95 28.43 -31.16
N GLN A 283 -14.04 29.11 -30.80
CA GLN A 283 -14.78 29.88 -31.79
C GLN A 283 -14.12 31.25 -31.94
N ALA A 284 -13.50 31.45 -33.10
CA ALA A 284 -13.01 32.74 -33.52
C ALA A 284 -14.13 33.48 -34.25
N SER A 285 -14.51 34.66 -33.76
CA SER A 285 -15.38 35.59 -34.50
C SER A 285 -14.62 36.86 -34.83
N VAL A 286 -14.84 37.40 -36.03
CA VAL A 286 -14.21 38.63 -36.50
C VAL A 286 -15.24 39.74 -36.42
N ASN A 287 -14.97 40.76 -35.62
CA ASN A 287 -15.85 41.92 -35.56
C ASN A 287 -15.65 42.82 -36.80
N SER A 288 -16.57 43.76 -37.03
CA SER A 288 -16.58 44.66 -38.19
C SER A 288 -15.39 45.63 -38.29
N LYS A 289 -14.44 45.57 -37.34
CA LYS A 289 -13.18 46.33 -37.34
C LYS A 289 -11.93 45.44 -37.52
N GLY A 290 -12.12 44.17 -37.86
CA GLY A 290 -11.03 43.24 -38.18
C GLY A 290 -10.30 42.64 -36.97
N THR A 291 -10.85 42.78 -35.76
CA THR A 291 -10.30 42.13 -34.55
C THR A 291 -10.88 40.73 -34.42
N VAL A 292 -10.01 39.73 -34.24
CA VAL A 292 -10.41 38.34 -33.96
C VAL A 292 -10.62 38.20 -32.45
N ALA A 293 -11.84 37.91 -32.01
CA ALA A 293 -12.13 37.50 -30.64
C ALA A 293 -12.13 35.97 -30.58
N ILE A 294 -11.32 35.40 -29.68
CA ILE A 294 -11.29 33.96 -29.39
C ILE A 294 -12.00 33.78 -28.05
N ASP A 295 -13.23 33.28 -28.08
CA ASP A 295 -13.94 32.93 -26.84
C ASP A 295 -13.54 31.51 -26.41
N MET A 296 -12.89 31.41 -25.26
CA MET A 296 -12.71 30.14 -24.56
C MET A 296 -13.89 29.93 -23.61
N MET A 297 -14.78 28.99 -23.93
CA MET A 297 -15.76 28.49 -22.97
C MET A 297 -15.04 27.66 -21.91
N ILE A 298 -14.95 28.18 -20.68
CA ILE A 298 -14.63 27.42 -19.47
C ILE A 298 -15.94 27.31 -18.70
N ASP A 299 -16.49 26.10 -18.56
CA ASP A 299 -17.66 25.88 -17.71
C ASP A 299 -17.27 26.13 -16.24
N ASN A 300 -17.97 27.08 -15.63
CA ASN A 300 -17.76 27.54 -14.26
C ASN A 300 -18.06 26.42 -13.24
N LEU A 301 -17.05 26.04 -12.44
CA LEU A 301 -17.24 25.39 -11.14
C LEU A 301 -17.09 26.47 -10.05
N GLU A 302 -18.19 26.80 -9.36
CA GLU A 302 -18.16 27.63 -8.15
C GLU A 302 -17.36 26.91 -7.05
N ILE A 303 -16.10 27.30 -6.85
CA ILE A 303 -15.30 26.90 -5.70
C ILE A 303 -15.31 28.07 -4.71
N GLY A 304 -16.13 27.95 -3.68
CA GLY A 304 -16.14 28.87 -2.55
C GLY A 304 -14.88 28.71 -1.70
N ARG A 305 -13.81 29.42 -2.04
CA ARG A 305 -12.76 29.85 -1.10
C ARG A 305 -12.10 31.13 -1.63
N LYS A 306 -12.12 32.18 -0.81
CA LYS A 306 -11.45 33.45 -1.05
C LYS A 306 -9.97 33.29 -0.73
N ASP A 307 -9.14 33.08 -1.74
CA ASP A 307 -7.71 33.42 -1.72
C ASP A 307 -7.32 33.94 -3.13
N PRO A 308 -6.42 34.93 -3.26
CA PRO A 308 -6.10 35.53 -4.55
C PRO A 308 -5.26 34.58 -5.41
N ILE A 309 -5.67 34.37 -6.66
CA ILE A 309 -4.88 33.69 -7.69
C ILE A 309 -3.83 34.70 -8.19
N GLU A 310 -2.57 34.52 -7.81
CA GLU A 310 -1.44 35.21 -8.45
C GLU A 310 -0.86 34.32 -9.57
N GLU A 311 -0.77 34.92 -10.76
CA GLU A 311 -0.06 34.51 -11.99
C GLU A 311 -0.47 33.19 -12.70
N MET A 312 -1.14 33.35 -13.86
CA MET A 312 -1.39 32.28 -14.84
C MET A 312 -0.38 32.40 -15.99
N VAL A 313 0.50 31.41 -16.14
CA VAL A 313 1.49 31.34 -17.24
C VAL A 313 0.85 30.64 -18.45
N MET A 314 0.90 31.27 -19.63
CA MET A 314 0.39 30.68 -20.89
C MET A 314 1.37 29.64 -21.48
N PRO A 315 0.90 28.46 -21.94
CA PRO A 315 1.76 27.47 -22.60
C PRO A 315 2.27 27.93 -23.98
N GLU A 316 3.52 27.59 -24.32
CA GLU A 316 4.22 27.97 -25.58
C GLU A 316 3.50 27.52 -26.87
N GLU A 317 2.63 26.52 -26.80
CA GLU A 317 1.88 25.98 -27.95
C GLU A 317 0.90 26.99 -28.57
N LEU A 318 0.48 28.01 -27.80
CA LEU A 318 -0.39 29.09 -28.27
C LEU A 318 0.36 30.16 -29.08
N LEU A 319 1.68 30.30 -28.92
CA LEU A 319 2.50 31.26 -29.67
C LEU A 319 2.67 30.84 -31.14
N CYS A 320 2.64 29.53 -31.44
CA CYS A 320 2.74 29.02 -32.81
C CYS A 320 1.49 29.29 -33.68
N CYS A 321 0.31 29.48 -33.08
CA CYS A 321 -0.92 29.79 -33.84
C CYS A 321 -1.03 31.27 -34.23
N LEU A 322 -0.27 32.17 -33.60
CA LEU A 322 -0.35 33.62 -33.84
C LEU A 322 0.61 34.12 -34.93
N SER A 323 1.52 33.28 -35.44
CA SER A 323 2.49 33.67 -36.48
C SER A 323 1.99 33.54 -37.92
N SER A 324 0.73 33.15 -38.13
CA SER A 324 0.19 32.82 -39.48
C SER A 324 -0.85 33.80 -40.03
N ILE A 325 -1.02 34.99 -39.45
CA ILE A 325 -2.01 35.98 -39.93
C ILE A 325 -1.30 37.30 -40.27
N GLU A 326 -0.52 37.30 -41.34
CA GLU A 326 -0.26 38.52 -42.11
C GLU A 326 -0.28 38.17 -43.60
N ASN A 327 -1.44 38.37 -44.21
CA ASN A 327 -1.58 39.12 -45.46
C ASN A 327 -3.09 39.18 -45.77
N GLY A 328 -3.62 40.39 -45.68
CA GLY A 328 -5.02 40.66 -45.97
C GLY A 328 -5.31 40.36 -47.43
N ASP A 329 -6.03 39.27 -47.67
CA ASP A 329 -7.04 39.14 -48.71
C ASP A 329 -7.86 37.88 -48.42
N GLY A 330 -9.12 38.09 -48.02
CA GLY A 330 -10.01 37.07 -47.46
C GLY A 330 -10.46 36.00 -48.46
N GLN A 331 -9.63 34.98 -48.68
CA GLN A 331 -10.06 33.68 -49.22
C GLN A 331 -9.42 32.49 -48.50
N LEU A 332 -10.20 31.80 -47.67
CA LEU A 332 -9.86 30.47 -47.15
C LEU A 332 -9.92 29.44 -48.28
N LYS A 333 -8.78 29.13 -48.91
CA LYS A 333 -8.65 27.95 -49.77
C LYS A 333 -8.29 26.73 -48.91
N ARG A 334 -9.23 25.79 -48.77
CA ARG A 334 -8.94 24.42 -48.31
C ARG A 334 -7.94 23.76 -49.26
N LYS A 335 -6.81 23.27 -48.75
CA LYS A 335 -6.01 22.23 -49.41
C LYS A 335 -5.96 20.97 -48.55
N LYS A 336 -6.32 19.84 -49.16
CA LYS A 336 -6.23 18.46 -48.65
C LYS A 336 -4.77 17.98 -48.61
N GLY A 337 -4.46 17.12 -47.65
CA GLY A 337 -3.20 16.35 -47.52
C GLY A 337 -2.56 16.58 -46.14
N PHE A 338 -2.91 15.81 -45.10
CA PHE A 338 -2.27 14.54 -44.69
C PHE A 338 -0.75 14.63 -44.44
N CYS A 339 -0.38 14.16 -43.25
CA CYS A 339 0.96 13.97 -42.65
C CYS A 339 1.96 13.27 -43.60
N PRO A 340 3.28 13.46 -43.44
CA PRO A 340 4.02 12.60 -42.50
C PRO A 340 5.21 13.27 -41.75
N LEU A 341 5.57 12.64 -40.62
CA LEU A 341 6.92 12.44 -40.06
C LEU A 341 8.11 12.94 -40.90
N ILE A 342 9.08 13.64 -40.27
CA ILE A 342 10.56 13.49 -40.40
C ILE A 342 11.16 14.18 -39.13
N GLU A 343 11.72 13.49 -38.13
CA GLU A 343 13.07 12.89 -38.00
C GLU A 343 14.25 13.87 -38.09
N SER A 344 14.84 14.18 -36.92
CA SER A 344 16.20 14.71 -36.66
C SER A 344 16.59 16.10 -37.20
N TYR A 345 17.21 16.95 -36.36
CA TYR A 345 18.55 17.54 -36.60
C TYR A 345 18.99 18.39 -35.39
N GLU A 346 20.25 18.19 -34.98
CA GLU A 346 21.02 19.01 -34.03
C GLU A 346 21.31 20.40 -34.59
N TRP A 347 21.44 21.42 -33.73
CA TRP A 347 22.48 22.44 -33.90
C TRP A 347 22.89 23.11 -32.57
N GLU A 348 24.21 23.14 -32.39
CA GLU A 348 24.96 23.92 -31.41
C GLU A 348 24.82 25.43 -31.64
N ASN A 349 25.23 26.18 -30.60
CA ASN A 349 25.51 27.63 -30.53
C ASN A 349 24.36 28.54 -30.06
N GLU A 350 24.44 28.88 -28.76
CA GLU A 350 24.15 30.23 -28.26
C GLU A 350 24.98 31.31 -29.00
N PRO A 351 24.62 32.62 -28.98
CA PRO A 351 23.96 33.30 -27.87
C PRO A 351 22.89 34.37 -28.21
N SER A 352 22.13 34.72 -27.17
CA SER A 352 21.46 36.01 -26.93
C SER A 352 20.14 36.32 -27.65
N LEU A 353 19.03 36.19 -26.92
CA LEU A 353 17.89 37.09 -27.08
C LEU A 353 17.43 37.61 -25.71
N LYS A 354 17.69 38.90 -25.48
CA LYS A 354 17.09 39.69 -24.40
C LYS A 354 15.62 39.91 -24.71
N VAL A 355 14.70 39.36 -23.90
CA VAL A 355 13.30 39.78 -23.93
C VAL A 355 13.06 40.80 -22.82
N LYS A 356 12.58 41.97 -23.25
CA LYS A 356 12.27 43.16 -22.48
C LYS A 356 10.87 42.99 -21.89
N TYR A 357 10.75 42.91 -20.56
CA TYR A 357 9.46 43.02 -19.88
C TYR A 357 8.92 44.45 -20.06
N ILE A 358 7.72 44.59 -20.64
CA ILE A 358 6.93 45.82 -20.59
C ILE A 358 5.80 45.56 -19.58
N GLY A 359 5.95 46.14 -18.38
CA GLY A 359 4.92 46.11 -17.35
C GLY A 359 3.77 47.05 -17.71
N LEU A 360 2.54 46.57 -17.48
CA LEU A 360 1.34 47.40 -17.48
C LEU A 360 1.06 47.84 -16.03
N VAL A 361 1.18 49.15 -15.81
CA VAL A 361 0.84 49.87 -14.58
C VAL A 361 -0.66 50.17 -14.56
N GLY A 362 -1.28 49.99 -13.40
CA GLY A 362 -2.64 50.48 -13.14
C GLY A 362 -3.18 50.16 -11.75
N LEU A 363 -2.45 50.50 -10.68
CA LEU A 363 -3.03 50.58 -9.32
C LEU A 363 -2.88 52.00 -8.78
N THR A 364 -3.98 52.52 -8.25
CA THR A 364 -4.16 53.90 -7.81
C THR A 364 -3.41 54.22 -6.52
N GLU A 365 -2.89 55.44 -6.47
CA GLU A 365 -2.23 56.03 -5.30
C GLU A 365 -3.20 56.20 -4.12
N ASN A 366 -2.98 55.44 -3.05
CA ASN A 366 -3.02 55.95 -1.68
C ASN A 366 -2.64 54.83 -0.69
N GLN A 367 -1.35 54.76 -0.34
CA GLN A 367 -0.81 54.62 1.02
C GLN A 367 0.67 54.21 0.95
N ARG A 368 1.55 55.23 0.92
CA ARG A 368 2.95 55.09 1.35
C ARG A 368 2.98 55.13 2.88
N LYS A 369 3.72 54.20 3.50
CA LYS A 369 4.70 54.40 4.60
C LYS A 369 4.97 53.06 5.29
N TYR A 370 6.17 52.53 5.15
CA TYR A 370 7.19 52.54 6.21
C TYR A 370 8.50 51.94 5.67
N SER A 371 9.56 52.72 5.82
CA SER A 371 10.96 52.44 5.55
C SER A 371 11.58 51.52 6.59
N SER A 372 12.58 50.71 6.21
CA SER A 372 14.02 51.00 6.46
C SER A 372 14.91 49.75 6.62
N ASN A 373 16.04 49.78 5.90
CA ASN A 373 17.44 49.42 6.27
C ASN A 373 17.69 48.05 6.95
N ARG A 374 18.64 47.20 6.51
CA ARG A 374 20.09 47.46 6.43
C ARG A 374 20.83 46.38 5.63
N SER A 375 21.83 46.83 4.88
CA SER A 375 22.91 46.14 4.19
C SER A 375 24.05 45.71 5.14
N PHE A 376 24.93 44.78 4.73
CA PHE A 376 26.38 45.02 4.54
C PHE A 376 27.13 43.81 3.95
N VAL A 377 28.10 44.16 3.10
CA VAL A 377 29.05 43.36 2.31
C VAL A 377 30.37 43.21 3.08
N CYS A 378 31.16 42.13 2.85
CA CYS A 378 32.63 42.26 2.78
C CYS A 378 33.35 41.09 2.10
N ASP A 379 34.40 41.48 1.36
CA ASP A 379 35.24 40.77 0.41
C ASP A 379 36.29 39.81 1.01
N SER A 380 36.83 38.93 0.15
CA SER A 380 38.06 38.15 0.39
C SER A 380 39.34 38.97 0.13
N PRO A 381 40.52 38.48 0.57
CA PRO A 381 41.57 38.19 -0.42
C PRO A 381 42.46 36.96 -0.13
N LEU A 382 43.01 36.41 -1.22
CA LEU A 382 44.01 35.33 -1.34
C LEU A 382 45.41 35.70 -0.83
N SER A 383 46.18 34.73 -0.31
CA SER A 383 47.65 34.64 -0.57
C SER A 383 48.23 33.23 -0.30
N ASN A 384 49.27 32.90 -1.06
CA ASN A 384 49.99 31.62 -1.23
C ASN A 384 50.92 31.22 -0.06
N GLN A 385 51.17 29.90 0.14
CA GLN A 385 52.50 29.26 0.00
C GLN A 385 52.48 27.72 0.24
N ARG A 386 53.38 27.02 -0.47
CA ARG A 386 53.54 25.56 -0.61
C ARG A 386 54.30 24.92 0.57
N HIS A 387 54.00 23.66 0.93
CA HIS A 387 54.99 22.60 1.15
C HIS A 387 54.36 21.19 1.09
N SER A 388 55.14 20.25 0.54
CA SER A 388 54.81 18.89 0.10
C SER A 388 54.84 17.84 1.22
N SER A 389 53.90 16.89 1.20
CA SER A 389 54.20 15.47 1.47
C SER A 389 53.13 14.57 0.84
N LYS A 390 53.58 13.50 0.18
CA LYS A 390 52.76 12.56 -0.60
C LYS A 390 51.87 11.70 0.32
N ARG A 391 50.55 11.80 0.16
CA ARG A 391 49.59 10.73 0.48
C ARG A 391 48.79 10.44 -0.79
N ALA A 392 48.69 9.18 -1.17
CA ALA A 392 47.83 8.76 -2.27
C ALA A 392 46.38 9.01 -1.87
N SER A 393 45.74 9.98 -2.52
CA SER A 393 44.32 10.25 -2.37
C SER A 393 43.55 9.41 -3.38
N ILE A 394 42.74 8.49 -2.90
CA ILE A 394 41.62 7.96 -3.70
C ILE A 394 40.63 9.12 -3.81
N VAL A 395 40.49 9.67 -5.02
CA VAL A 395 39.48 10.69 -5.31
C VAL A 395 38.18 9.96 -5.59
N THR A 396 37.31 9.84 -4.58
CA THR A 396 35.90 9.49 -4.79
C THR A 396 35.19 10.74 -5.31
N ILE A 397 35.03 10.86 -6.62
CA ILE A 397 34.11 11.84 -7.21
C ILE A 397 32.70 11.26 -7.09
N GLY A 398 32.08 11.41 -5.92
CA GLY A 398 30.62 11.32 -5.80
C GLY A 398 30.01 12.70 -6.08
N PRO A 399 28.87 12.80 -6.77
CA PRO A 399 28.21 14.08 -6.93
C PRO A 399 27.78 14.61 -5.55
N THR A 400 28.05 15.89 -5.30
CA THR A 400 27.40 16.63 -4.20
C THR A 400 25.88 16.54 -4.38
N PRO A 401 25.11 16.13 -3.34
CA PRO A 401 23.66 16.14 -3.40
C PRO A 401 23.17 17.55 -3.73
N ARG A 402 22.06 17.66 -4.48
CA ARG A 402 21.33 18.94 -4.58
C ARG A 402 20.97 19.38 -3.15
N SER A 403 21.71 20.36 -2.64
CA SER A 403 21.40 21.05 -1.40
C SER A 403 20.13 21.85 -1.61
N SER A 404 19.15 21.66 -0.72
CA SER A 404 17.80 22.24 -0.70
C SER A 404 16.95 21.92 -1.92
N VAL A 405 16.09 20.90 -1.79
CA VAL A 405 14.93 20.77 -2.67
C VAL A 405 13.69 21.17 -1.88
N ASP A 406 12.84 21.96 -2.52
CA ASP A 406 11.61 22.50 -1.96
C ASP A 406 10.62 21.36 -1.67
N GLU A 407 10.18 21.21 -0.42
CA GLU A 407 9.27 20.12 -0.01
C GLU A 407 7.93 20.15 -0.77
N ASP A 408 7.54 21.30 -1.33
CA ASP A 408 6.28 21.47 -2.07
C ASP A 408 6.33 20.94 -3.52
N GLU A 409 7.51 20.88 -4.15
CA GLU A 409 7.67 20.35 -5.52
C GLU A 409 7.51 18.81 -5.55
N PHE A 410 7.85 18.13 -4.44
CA PHE A 410 7.79 16.66 -4.32
C PHE A 410 6.46 16.09 -3.81
N ARG A 411 5.56 16.93 -3.30
CA ARG A 411 4.21 16.48 -2.91
C ARG A 411 3.38 16.01 -4.11
N HIS A 412 3.85 16.24 -5.33
CA HIS A 412 3.15 15.96 -6.59
C HIS A 412 4.08 15.44 -7.69
N TYR A 413 4.92 14.42 -7.44
CA TYR A 413 5.72 13.84 -8.54
C TYR A 413 4.80 13.26 -9.62
N HIS A 414 4.96 13.75 -10.84
CA HIS A 414 4.21 13.31 -12.01
C HIS A 414 5.04 12.30 -12.82
N LEU A 415 4.48 11.11 -13.02
CA LEU A 415 5.09 10.08 -13.86
C LEU A 415 5.17 10.59 -15.30
N THR A 416 6.38 10.60 -15.86
CA THR A 416 6.65 11.09 -17.22
C THR A 416 6.73 9.94 -18.22
N HIS A 417 7.33 8.82 -17.83
CA HIS A 417 7.55 7.65 -18.68
C HIS A 417 6.50 6.57 -18.47
N LEU A 418 5.86 6.49 -17.30
CA LEU A 418 4.91 5.44 -16.94
C LEU A 418 3.46 5.94 -17.10
N ASN A 419 3.11 6.29 -18.34
CA ASN A 419 1.77 6.69 -18.75
C ASN A 419 1.03 5.50 -19.40
N LEU A 420 -0.18 5.14 -18.93
CA LEU A 420 -0.89 3.95 -19.44
C LEU A 420 -1.21 4.02 -20.92
N ASP A 421 -1.49 5.23 -21.44
CA ASP A 421 -1.82 5.46 -22.84
C ASP A 421 -0.63 5.22 -23.79
N GLU A 422 0.59 5.28 -23.24
CA GLU A 422 1.84 5.11 -23.99
C GLU A 422 2.42 3.69 -23.87
N ILE A 423 1.84 2.84 -23.02
CA ILE A 423 2.31 1.47 -22.83
C ILE A 423 1.71 0.59 -23.95
N PRO A 424 2.53 -0.03 -24.82
CA PRO A 424 2.03 -0.85 -25.92
C PRO A 424 1.12 -1.98 -25.44
N ARG A 425 0.15 -2.37 -26.29
CA ARG A 425 -0.73 -3.51 -26.06
C ARG A 425 -0.40 -4.66 -27.03
N PRO A 426 -0.34 -5.92 -26.56
CA PRO A 426 -0.57 -6.38 -25.18
C PRO A 426 0.51 -5.88 -24.20
N VAL A 427 0.13 -5.65 -22.94
CA VAL A 427 1.06 -5.16 -21.90
C VAL A 427 2.11 -6.21 -21.63
N ARG A 428 3.38 -5.82 -21.67
CA ARG A 428 4.51 -6.65 -21.21
C ARG A 428 5.10 -6.10 -19.94
N ILE A 429 5.42 -6.97 -19.00
CA ILE A 429 6.02 -6.55 -17.71
C ILE A 429 7.37 -5.87 -17.93
N THR A 430 8.15 -6.32 -18.92
CA THR A 430 9.45 -5.74 -19.24
C THR A 430 9.33 -4.27 -19.66
N ASP A 431 8.24 -3.90 -20.36
CA ASP A 431 8.01 -2.51 -20.80
C ASP A 431 7.65 -1.63 -19.59
N VAL A 432 6.83 -2.14 -18.67
CA VAL A 432 6.47 -1.47 -17.41
C VAL A 432 7.71 -1.24 -16.55
N VAL A 433 8.52 -2.30 -16.35
CA VAL A 433 9.75 -2.22 -15.55
C VAL A 433 10.76 -1.28 -16.20
N THR A 434 10.97 -1.36 -17.51
CA THR A 434 11.89 -0.44 -18.21
C THR A 434 11.49 1.01 -18.02
N ARG A 435 10.19 1.32 -18.13
CA ARG A 435 9.67 2.67 -17.91
C ARG A 435 9.84 3.11 -16.45
N PHE A 436 9.57 2.23 -15.48
CA PHE A 436 9.82 2.50 -14.06
C PHE A 436 11.28 2.90 -13.80
N PHE A 437 12.24 2.18 -14.39
CA PHE A 437 13.66 2.47 -14.23
C PHE A 437 14.11 3.76 -14.94
N ARG A 438 13.39 4.20 -15.98
CA ARG A 438 13.60 5.54 -16.56
C ARG A 438 13.15 6.65 -15.61
N GLU A 439 11.97 6.52 -14.99
CA GLU A 439 11.51 7.46 -13.95
C GLU A 439 12.53 7.54 -12.81
N LEU A 440 13.02 6.39 -12.37
CA LEU A 440 14.01 6.30 -11.29
C LEU A 440 15.34 6.96 -11.68
N SER A 441 15.76 6.77 -12.94
CA SER A 441 16.97 7.41 -13.46
C SER A 441 16.87 8.93 -13.47
N ASP A 442 15.72 9.46 -13.88
CA ASP A 442 15.47 10.90 -13.92
C ASP A 442 15.43 11.51 -12.52
N LEU A 443 14.76 10.82 -11.57
CA LEU A 443 14.70 11.24 -10.17
C LEU A 443 16.07 11.25 -9.49
N GLU A 444 16.91 10.25 -9.74
CA GLU A 444 18.24 10.16 -9.15
C GLU A 444 19.31 10.93 -9.94
N GLY A 445 18.97 11.48 -11.11
CA GLY A 445 19.91 12.23 -11.96
C GLY A 445 21.05 11.37 -12.52
N ARG A 446 20.86 10.05 -12.62
CA ARG A 446 21.87 9.08 -13.10
C ARG A 446 21.18 7.88 -13.75
N THR A 447 21.85 7.20 -14.68
CA THR A 447 21.27 5.99 -15.29
C THR A 447 21.18 4.84 -14.29
N ILE A 448 19.98 4.32 -14.10
CA ILE A 448 19.69 3.17 -13.24
C ILE A 448 18.97 2.12 -14.08
N THR A 449 19.48 0.90 -14.06
CA THR A 449 18.88 -0.27 -14.70
C THR A 449 18.55 -1.32 -13.63
N VAL A 450 17.83 -2.36 -14.01
CA VAL A 450 17.57 -3.50 -13.11
C VAL A 450 18.89 -4.10 -12.62
N GLU A 451 19.87 -4.24 -13.51
CA GLU A 451 21.19 -4.76 -13.22
C GLU A 451 21.96 -3.82 -12.28
N SER A 452 21.98 -2.51 -12.54
CA SER A 452 22.73 -1.59 -11.68
C SER A 452 22.08 -1.40 -10.31
N ALA A 453 20.76 -1.51 -10.21
CA ALA A 453 20.05 -1.49 -8.93
C ALA A 453 20.26 -2.75 -8.09
N THR A 454 20.65 -3.88 -8.71
CA THR A 454 20.95 -5.13 -8.01
C THR A 454 22.45 -5.36 -7.81
N ALA A 455 23.31 -4.75 -8.62
CA ALA A 455 24.77 -4.94 -8.61
C ALA A 455 25.43 -4.57 -7.27
N TYR A 456 25.03 -3.46 -6.65
CA TYR A 456 25.58 -3.06 -5.36
C TYR A 456 25.37 -4.15 -4.30
N TYR A 457 24.15 -4.69 -4.26
CA TYR A 457 23.75 -5.74 -3.33
C TYR A 457 24.39 -7.12 -3.60
N GLN A 458 24.88 -7.35 -4.82
CA GLN A 458 25.58 -8.60 -5.17
C GLN A 458 27.05 -8.59 -4.72
N THR A 459 27.57 -7.43 -4.31
CA THR A 459 28.99 -7.22 -4.02
C THR A 459 29.27 -6.77 -2.60
N HIS A 460 28.22 -6.60 -1.79
CA HIS A 460 28.29 -6.15 -0.40
C HIS A 460 27.49 -7.09 0.49
N THR A 461 27.92 -7.21 1.74
CA THR A 461 27.21 -7.98 2.77
C THR A 461 25.87 -7.34 3.11
N ALA A 462 24.97 -8.12 3.73
CA ALA A 462 23.67 -7.59 4.17
C ALA A 462 23.82 -6.45 5.20
N LEU A 463 24.89 -6.47 6.01
CA LEU A 463 25.19 -5.42 6.99
C LEU A 463 25.62 -4.13 6.29
N GLU A 464 26.59 -4.19 5.38
CA GLU A 464 27.06 -3.01 4.63
C GLU A 464 25.91 -2.34 3.86
N CYS A 465 25.04 -3.15 3.25
CA CYS A 465 23.86 -2.65 2.56
C CYS A 465 22.89 -1.91 3.51
N LEU A 466 22.68 -2.46 4.72
CA LEU A 466 21.82 -1.84 5.72
C LEU A 466 22.43 -0.54 6.27
N GLU A 467 23.73 -0.51 6.51
CA GLU A 467 24.46 0.67 6.97
C GLU A 467 24.43 1.81 5.95
N GLU A 468 24.63 1.53 4.66
CA GLU A 468 24.53 2.56 3.62
C GLU A 468 23.10 3.11 3.48
N GLN A 469 22.08 2.27 3.64
CA GLN A 469 20.68 2.71 3.65
C GLN A 469 20.37 3.59 4.85
N ILE A 470 20.85 3.22 6.04
CA ILE A 470 20.71 4.05 7.25
C ILE A 470 21.43 5.39 7.06
N ALA A 471 22.67 5.38 6.58
CA ALA A 471 23.45 6.59 6.34
C ALA A 471 22.79 7.50 5.30
N THR A 472 22.23 6.92 4.24
CA THR A 472 21.48 7.65 3.20
C THR A 472 20.23 8.32 3.78
N ALA A 473 19.46 7.60 4.60
CA ALA A 473 18.29 8.15 5.28
C ALA A 473 18.66 9.27 6.27
N GLU A 474 19.74 9.11 7.04
CA GLU A 474 20.22 10.11 8.02
C GLU A 474 20.78 11.38 7.37
N ARG A 475 21.22 11.30 6.11
CA ARG A 475 21.58 12.48 5.29
C ARG A 475 20.35 13.23 4.75
N GLY A 476 19.14 12.75 5.01
CA GLY A 476 17.89 13.34 4.49
C GLY A 476 17.67 13.09 3.00
N ALA A 477 18.31 12.07 2.42
CA ALA A 477 18.11 11.76 1.02
C ALA A 477 16.71 11.18 0.78
N ILE A 478 16.06 11.63 -0.29
CA ILE A 478 14.74 11.13 -0.68
C ILE A 478 14.86 9.71 -1.22
N ASN A 479 14.03 8.81 -0.71
CA ASN A 479 13.93 7.45 -1.22
C ASN A 479 13.11 7.41 -2.53
N CYS A 480 13.78 7.63 -3.66
CA CYS A 480 13.14 7.70 -4.98
C CYS A 480 12.33 6.44 -5.34
N TRP A 481 12.75 5.26 -4.87
CA TRP A 481 11.98 4.01 -5.01
C TRP A 481 10.62 4.07 -4.33
N GLN A 482 10.59 4.47 -3.06
CA GLN A 482 9.35 4.61 -2.29
C GLN A 482 8.43 5.65 -2.91
N LEU A 483 8.98 6.79 -3.35
CA LEU A 483 8.24 7.84 -4.04
C LEU A 483 7.54 7.26 -5.29
N LEU A 484 8.29 6.60 -6.18
CA LEU A 484 7.72 6.02 -7.40
C LEU A 484 6.70 4.93 -7.14
N ILE A 485 6.94 4.04 -6.18
CA ILE A 485 5.99 2.97 -5.82
C ILE A 485 4.66 3.57 -5.36
N PHE A 486 4.70 4.62 -4.54
CA PHE A 486 3.46 5.28 -4.08
C PHE A 486 2.79 6.08 -5.19
N THR A 487 3.54 6.80 -6.01
CA THR A 487 2.99 7.55 -7.15
C THR A 487 2.34 6.62 -8.18
N MET A 488 2.95 5.46 -8.44
CA MET A 488 2.44 4.46 -9.38
C MET A 488 1.27 3.66 -8.81
N ALA A 489 1.04 3.65 -7.48
CA ALA A 489 0.04 2.78 -6.84
C ALA A 489 -1.35 2.76 -7.52
N PRO A 490 -1.93 3.90 -7.98
CA PRO A 490 -3.20 3.89 -8.72
C PRO A 490 -3.14 3.15 -10.07
N LEU A 491 -1.97 3.12 -10.72
CA LEU A 491 -1.73 2.50 -12.03
C LEU A 491 -1.43 1.00 -11.92
N ILE A 492 -0.83 0.56 -10.81
CA ILE A 492 -0.42 -0.85 -10.61
C ILE A 492 -1.60 -1.79 -10.83
N GLU A 493 -2.76 -1.47 -10.26
CA GLU A 493 -3.93 -2.32 -10.34
C GLU A 493 -4.49 -2.42 -11.76
N GLN A 494 -4.44 -1.32 -12.52
CA GLN A 494 -4.83 -1.37 -13.92
C GLN A 494 -3.83 -2.20 -14.74
N LEU A 495 -2.53 -1.90 -14.64
CA LEU A 495 -1.47 -2.63 -15.35
C LEU A 495 -1.52 -4.12 -15.05
N TRP A 496 -1.61 -4.48 -13.77
CA TRP A 496 -1.67 -5.87 -13.34
C TRP A 496 -2.81 -6.64 -13.99
N SER A 497 -3.96 -5.99 -14.19
CA SER A 497 -5.10 -6.65 -14.82
C SER A 497 -4.98 -6.84 -16.32
N GLU A 498 -4.17 -6.03 -16.98
CA GLU A 498 -3.94 -6.09 -18.42
C GLU A 498 -2.78 -7.04 -18.79
N LEU A 499 -1.95 -7.44 -17.82
CA LEU A 499 -0.92 -8.47 -18.00
C LEU A 499 -1.55 -9.85 -18.18
N SER A 500 -1.03 -10.60 -19.17
CA SER A 500 -1.33 -12.02 -19.33
C SER A 500 -0.75 -12.86 -18.18
N ASP A 501 -1.11 -14.14 -18.11
CA ASP A 501 -0.57 -15.04 -17.10
C ASP A 501 0.93 -15.25 -17.25
N GLU A 502 1.41 -15.30 -18.49
CA GLU A 502 2.82 -15.46 -18.83
C GLU A 502 3.63 -14.26 -18.34
N GLU A 503 3.13 -13.04 -18.56
CA GLU A 503 3.79 -11.81 -18.11
C GLU A 503 3.76 -11.66 -16.58
N LYS A 504 2.66 -12.07 -15.93
CA LYS A 504 2.61 -12.17 -14.45
C LYS A 504 3.63 -13.16 -13.93
N ALA A 505 3.80 -14.31 -14.58
CA ALA A 505 4.79 -15.31 -14.19
C ALA A 505 6.23 -14.76 -14.30
N ILE A 506 6.53 -13.98 -15.36
CA ILE A 506 7.82 -13.28 -15.50
C ILE A 506 8.02 -12.30 -14.33
N TYR A 507 7.01 -11.51 -13.97
CA TYR A 507 7.07 -10.62 -12.82
C TYR A 507 7.46 -11.36 -11.53
N TRP A 508 6.74 -12.44 -11.20
CA TRP A 508 6.97 -13.22 -9.99
C TRP A 508 8.37 -13.82 -9.93
N ARG A 509 8.90 -14.27 -11.08
CA ARG A 509 10.23 -14.87 -11.19
C ARG A 509 11.35 -13.84 -11.07
N ASP A 510 11.26 -12.74 -11.83
CA ASP A 510 12.43 -11.89 -12.09
C ASP A 510 12.41 -10.57 -11.31
N TYR A 511 11.23 -10.00 -11.04
CA TYR A 511 11.11 -8.63 -10.53
C TYR A 511 10.49 -8.55 -9.14
N HIS A 512 9.67 -9.53 -8.74
CA HIS A 512 8.87 -9.46 -7.52
C HIS A 512 9.69 -9.16 -6.28
N HIS A 513 10.77 -9.91 -6.05
CA HIS A 513 11.62 -9.74 -4.88
C HIS A 513 12.23 -8.32 -4.79
N LEU A 514 12.62 -7.74 -5.93
CA LEU A 514 13.18 -6.40 -6.00
C LEU A 514 12.14 -5.34 -5.62
N PHE A 515 10.92 -5.42 -6.17
CA PHE A 515 9.86 -4.47 -5.82
C PHE A 515 9.37 -4.67 -4.37
N MET A 516 9.21 -5.92 -3.91
CA MET A 516 8.75 -6.18 -2.55
C MET A 516 9.71 -5.71 -1.47
N ARG A 517 11.03 -5.73 -1.73
CA ARG A 517 12.04 -5.12 -0.85
C ARG A 517 11.66 -3.68 -0.51
N HIS A 518 11.22 -2.94 -1.51
CA HIS A 518 10.85 -1.55 -1.35
C HIS A 518 9.43 -1.40 -0.82
N ILE A 519 8.46 -2.23 -1.22
CA ILE A 519 7.08 -2.17 -0.69
C ILE A 519 7.02 -2.53 0.81
N ILE A 520 7.76 -3.55 1.23
CA ILE A 520 7.83 -4.07 2.60
C ILE A 520 8.90 -3.28 3.38
N TYR A 521 8.75 -1.96 3.39
CA TYR A 521 9.77 -1.03 3.88
C TYR A 521 10.01 -1.14 5.39
N MET A 522 11.28 -1.11 5.82
CA MET A 522 11.67 -1.19 7.23
C MET A 522 11.82 0.22 7.83
N PRO A 523 11.10 0.56 8.91
CA PRO A 523 11.28 1.84 9.60
C PRO A 523 12.72 2.03 10.10
N LEU A 524 13.27 3.23 9.97
CA LEU A 524 14.68 3.52 10.33
C LEU A 524 15.03 3.13 11.78
N ILE A 525 14.11 3.31 12.72
CA ILE A 525 14.27 2.87 14.11
C ILE A 525 14.47 1.35 14.25
N ASN A 526 13.82 0.55 13.41
CA ASN A 526 14.02 -0.90 13.41
C ASN A 526 15.32 -1.27 12.68
N ALA A 527 15.64 -0.57 11.58
CA ALA A 527 16.88 -0.77 10.84
C ALA A 527 18.11 -0.56 11.74
N ARG A 528 18.14 0.51 12.54
CA ARG A 528 19.19 0.76 13.54
C ARG A 528 19.31 -0.40 14.53
N GLN A 529 18.19 -0.87 15.07
CA GLN A 529 18.19 -1.97 16.05
C GLN A 529 18.71 -3.28 15.46
N VAL A 530 18.32 -3.60 14.22
CA VAL A 530 18.79 -4.78 13.49
C VAL A 530 20.28 -4.68 13.19
N ARG A 531 20.74 -3.53 12.67
CA ARG A 531 22.17 -3.25 12.47
C ARG A 531 22.96 -3.46 13.75
N ASP A 532 22.53 -2.88 14.87
CA ASP A 532 23.25 -3.03 16.15
C ASP A 532 23.36 -4.51 16.55
N MET A 533 22.29 -5.30 16.40
CA MET A 533 22.34 -6.75 16.68
C MET A 533 23.28 -7.51 15.73
N MET A 534 23.40 -7.08 14.48
CA MET A 534 24.32 -7.68 13.50
C MET A 534 25.78 -7.32 13.83
N VAL A 535 26.05 -6.07 14.20
CA VAL A 535 27.39 -5.60 14.63
C VAL A 535 27.83 -6.32 15.89
N ASP A 536 26.92 -6.53 16.84
CA ASP A 536 27.19 -7.27 18.09
C ASP A 536 27.23 -8.80 17.89
N GLU A 537 27.12 -9.29 16.65
CA GLU A 537 27.04 -10.72 16.27
C GLU A 537 25.90 -11.51 16.95
N GLN A 538 24.98 -10.82 17.61
CA GLN A 538 23.79 -11.42 18.23
C GLN A 538 22.83 -11.92 17.16
N LEU A 539 22.70 -11.18 16.05
CA LEU A 539 21.92 -11.57 14.88
C LEU A 539 22.85 -11.87 13.71
N VAL A 540 22.73 -13.07 13.15
CA VAL A 540 23.33 -13.43 11.87
C VAL A 540 22.24 -13.54 10.81
N TYR A 541 22.51 -12.99 9.64
CA TYR A 541 21.66 -13.12 8.47
C TYR A 541 22.25 -14.08 7.44
N MET A 542 21.44 -15.00 6.94
CA MET A 542 21.78 -15.86 5.80
C MET A 542 20.75 -15.70 4.68
N GLY A 543 21.20 -15.51 3.45
CA GLY A 543 20.36 -15.64 2.27
C GLY A 543 20.27 -17.07 1.74
N LYS A 544 19.54 -17.24 0.63
CA LYS A 544 19.36 -18.52 -0.08
C LYS A 544 19.03 -19.70 0.85
N LEU A 545 18.07 -19.49 1.75
CA LEU A 545 17.63 -20.48 2.72
C LEU A 545 17.26 -21.82 2.05
N GLU A 546 17.91 -22.89 2.49
CA GLU A 546 17.57 -24.27 2.14
C GLU A 546 16.41 -24.79 3.00
N PRO A 547 15.73 -25.89 2.59
CA PRO A 547 14.66 -26.49 3.39
C PRO A 547 15.11 -26.80 4.83
N ILE A 548 14.32 -26.35 5.81
CA ILE A 548 14.60 -26.61 7.23
C ILE A 548 14.35 -28.08 7.56
N THR A 549 15.27 -28.69 8.30
CA THR A 549 15.15 -30.08 8.79
C THR A 549 15.28 -30.15 10.30
N GLN A 550 14.81 -31.23 10.93
CA GLN A 550 15.12 -31.50 12.34
C GLN A 550 16.52 -32.10 12.45
N ALA A 551 17.27 -31.71 13.48
CA ALA A 551 18.58 -32.27 13.76
C ALA A 551 18.47 -33.77 14.07
N GLN A 552 19.38 -34.57 13.52
CA GLN A 552 19.47 -35.99 13.87
C GLN A 552 20.18 -36.14 15.24
N PRO A 553 19.77 -37.10 16.09
CA PRO A 553 20.51 -37.41 17.30
C PRO A 553 21.95 -37.78 16.97
N ALA A 554 22.91 -37.35 17.78
CA ALA A 554 24.28 -37.81 17.65
C ALA A 554 24.31 -39.35 17.77
N ARG A 555 25.15 -40.02 16.97
CA ARG A 555 25.22 -41.51 16.88
C ARG A 555 25.39 -42.24 18.22
N ASN A 556 25.79 -41.55 19.29
CA ASN A 556 26.03 -42.09 20.63
C ASN A 556 25.27 -41.36 21.77
N ALA A 557 24.32 -40.46 21.45
CA ALA A 557 23.49 -39.81 22.47
C ALA A 557 22.30 -40.71 22.83
N SER A 558 21.87 -40.65 24.10
CA SER A 558 20.62 -41.25 24.57
C SER A 558 19.46 -40.88 23.63
N ILE A 559 18.51 -41.80 23.48
CA ILE A 559 17.34 -41.77 22.56
C ILE A 559 16.31 -40.70 22.98
N GLU A 560 16.77 -39.50 23.31
CA GLU A 560 15.96 -38.30 23.42
C GLU A 560 16.12 -37.58 22.08
N PRO A 561 15.07 -37.50 21.25
CA PRO A 561 15.16 -36.79 19.97
C PRO A 561 15.56 -35.35 20.23
N THR A 562 16.67 -34.92 19.64
CA THR A 562 17.08 -33.51 19.67
C THR A 562 15.99 -32.69 19.00
N ARG A 563 15.25 -31.88 19.76
CA ARG A 563 14.18 -31.03 19.22
C ARG A 563 14.71 -29.86 18.37
N ARG A 564 16.01 -29.81 18.10
CA ARG A 564 16.68 -28.71 17.37
C ARG A 564 16.38 -28.76 15.87
N PHE A 565 16.47 -27.61 15.23
CA PHE A 565 16.29 -27.44 13.80
C PHE A 565 17.63 -27.11 13.13
N VAL A 566 17.77 -27.50 11.87
CA VAL A 566 18.94 -27.19 11.05
C VAL A 566 18.53 -26.14 10.03
N MET A 567 19.18 -24.98 10.10
CA MET A 567 19.07 -23.92 9.09
C MET A 567 20.36 -23.88 8.27
N SER A 568 20.23 -23.77 6.96
CA SER A 568 21.37 -23.68 6.06
C SER A 568 21.10 -22.70 4.92
N GLY A 569 22.14 -22.04 4.47
CA GLY A 569 22.06 -20.99 3.47
C GLY A 569 23.42 -20.36 3.18
N MET A 570 23.40 -19.20 2.54
CA MET A 570 24.60 -18.46 2.17
C MET A 570 24.75 -17.22 3.06
N GLN A 571 25.96 -16.98 3.55
CA GLN A 571 26.36 -15.76 4.23
C GLN A 571 27.67 -15.28 3.61
N ASP A 572 27.69 -14.08 3.04
CA ASP A 572 28.89 -13.47 2.45
C ASP A 572 29.63 -14.42 1.50
N ASP A 573 28.87 -15.03 0.57
CA ASP A 573 29.30 -16.06 -0.38
C ASP A 573 29.87 -17.35 0.21
N THR A 574 29.70 -17.57 1.51
CA THR A 574 30.05 -18.81 2.21
C THR A 574 28.80 -19.61 2.60
N TYR A 575 28.86 -20.93 2.43
CA TYR A 575 27.80 -21.81 2.92
C TYR A 575 27.87 -21.91 4.44
N GLN A 576 26.74 -21.65 5.10
CA GLN A 576 26.62 -21.71 6.55
C GLN A 576 25.54 -22.70 6.96
N ARG A 577 25.78 -23.37 8.09
CA ARG A 577 24.86 -24.33 8.71
C ARG A 577 24.79 -24.07 10.22
N TYR A 578 23.59 -23.79 10.71
CA TYR A 578 23.31 -23.56 12.13
C TYR A 578 22.31 -24.60 12.65
N GLU A 579 22.58 -25.12 13.85
CA GLU A 579 21.60 -25.85 14.64
C GLU A 579 20.97 -24.87 15.64
N VAL A 580 19.65 -24.78 15.64
CA VAL A 580 18.89 -23.82 16.46
C VAL A 580 17.92 -24.55 17.39
N ASP A 581 17.76 -24.05 18.61
CA ASP A 581 16.93 -24.64 19.64
C ASP A 581 15.45 -24.34 19.44
N TYR A 582 15.15 -23.16 18.90
CA TYR A 582 13.78 -22.69 18.63
C TYR A 582 13.68 -22.15 17.22
N LEU A 583 12.47 -22.22 16.64
CA LEU A 583 12.26 -21.81 15.26
C LEU A 583 10.97 -21.00 15.10
N PHE A 584 11.13 -19.78 14.60
CA PHE A 584 10.04 -18.87 14.27
C PHE A 584 9.81 -18.88 12.76
N ASN A 585 8.62 -19.26 12.32
CA ASN A 585 8.21 -19.13 10.94
C ASN A 585 7.61 -17.74 10.70
N ALA A 586 8.37 -16.90 9.98
CA ALA A 586 8.02 -15.55 9.57
C ALA A 586 7.89 -15.44 8.03
N THR A 587 7.56 -16.55 7.35
CA THR A 587 7.38 -16.59 5.87
C THR A 587 6.13 -15.86 5.37
N GLY A 588 5.38 -15.19 6.26
CA GLY A 588 4.13 -14.52 5.96
C GLY A 588 2.99 -15.51 5.70
N TYR A 589 1.92 -15.01 5.09
CA TYR A 589 0.69 -15.76 4.87
C TYR A 589 0.64 -16.33 3.44
N THR A 590 1.29 -17.46 3.25
CA THR A 590 1.34 -18.14 1.94
C THR A 590 0.14 -19.06 1.68
N GLY A 591 -0.82 -19.13 2.60
CA GLY A 591 -1.98 -19.99 2.48
C GLY A 591 -2.95 -19.58 1.37
N SER A 592 -3.95 -20.44 1.18
CA SER A 592 -5.02 -20.32 0.20
C SER A 592 -6.38 -20.57 0.85
N PRO A 593 -7.49 -20.22 0.18
CA PRO A 593 -8.82 -20.61 0.66
C PRO A 593 -8.94 -22.12 0.95
N LYS A 594 -8.22 -22.98 0.20
CA LYS A 594 -8.24 -24.45 0.39
C LYS A 594 -7.68 -24.92 1.73
N ASP A 595 -6.94 -24.06 2.42
CA ASP A 595 -6.34 -24.36 3.72
C ASP A 595 -7.30 -24.11 4.89
N MET A 596 -8.49 -23.56 4.62
CA MET A 596 -9.46 -23.18 5.65
C MET A 596 -10.72 -24.05 5.54
N PRO A 597 -11.13 -24.73 6.63
CA PRO A 597 -12.26 -25.67 6.59
C PRO A 597 -13.56 -25.11 6.00
N MET A 598 -13.92 -23.86 6.33
CA MET A 598 -15.11 -23.19 5.81
C MET A 598 -15.08 -23.09 4.28
N TYR A 599 -13.96 -22.62 3.72
CA TYR A 599 -13.80 -22.45 2.28
C TYR A 599 -13.70 -23.79 1.57
N THR A 600 -13.05 -24.80 2.15
CA THR A 600 -13.00 -26.16 1.59
C THR A 600 -14.41 -26.71 1.35
N LYS A 601 -15.30 -26.58 2.34
CA LYS A 601 -16.71 -27.00 2.19
C LYS A 601 -17.46 -26.23 1.10
N MET A 602 -17.25 -24.91 1.02
CA MET A 602 -17.87 -24.09 -0.02
C MET A 602 -17.35 -24.43 -1.43
N LEU A 603 -16.06 -24.75 -1.55
CA LEU A 603 -15.42 -25.20 -2.78
C LEU A 603 -15.95 -26.57 -3.22
N GLU A 604 -16.08 -27.51 -2.29
CA GLU A 604 -16.65 -28.85 -2.54
C GLU A 604 -18.10 -28.77 -3.05
N ARG A 605 -18.88 -27.80 -2.56
CA ARG A 605 -20.24 -27.52 -3.04
C ARG A 605 -20.31 -26.68 -4.30
N GLY A 606 -19.17 -26.17 -4.79
CA GLY A 606 -19.10 -25.28 -5.95
C GLY A 606 -19.75 -23.91 -5.73
N GLU A 607 -19.92 -23.46 -4.49
CA GLU A 607 -20.50 -22.14 -4.16
C GLU A 607 -19.52 -21.00 -4.46
N VAL A 608 -18.24 -21.29 -4.36
CA VAL A 608 -17.11 -20.43 -4.76
C VAL A 608 -16.11 -21.25 -5.55
N VAL A 609 -15.22 -20.58 -6.29
CA VAL A 609 -14.11 -21.22 -6.99
C VAL A 609 -12.81 -20.46 -6.74
N CYS A 610 -11.70 -21.17 -6.60
CA CYS A 610 -10.37 -20.55 -6.45
C CYS A 610 -9.90 -19.93 -7.77
N HIS A 611 -9.34 -18.74 -7.68
CA HIS A 611 -8.64 -18.15 -8.82
C HIS A 611 -7.25 -18.79 -8.98
N LYS A 612 -6.80 -18.97 -10.23
CA LYS A 612 -5.51 -19.63 -10.56
C LYS A 612 -4.28 -18.98 -9.91
N HIS A 613 -4.32 -17.66 -9.73
CA HIS A 613 -3.26 -16.87 -9.09
C HIS A 613 -3.47 -16.68 -7.57
N GLY A 614 -4.39 -17.45 -6.97
CA GLY A 614 -4.73 -17.39 -5.54
C GLY A 614 -5.99 -16.56 -5.25
N GLY A 615 -6.57 -16.75 -4.07
CA GLY A 615 -7.86 -16.14 -3.71
C GLY A 615 -9.05 -16.86 -4.37
N LEU A 616 -10.18 -16.15 -4.50
CA LEU A 616 -11.39 -16.62 -5.17
C LEU A 616 -11.57 -15.94 -6.53
N CYS A 617 -12.31 -16.55 -7.45
CA CYS A 617 -12.78 -15.87 -8.65
C CYS A 617 -13.93 -14.91 -8.30
N LEU A 618 -13.87 -13.70 -8.85
CA LEU A 618 -14.75 -12.59 -8.52
C LEU A 618 -15.20 -11.84 -9.78
N ASP A 619 -16.37 -11.20 -9.72
CA ASP A 619 -16.67 -10.03 -10.55
C ASP A 619 -15.85 -8.84 -10.04
N ARG A 620 -14.85 -8.41 -10.80
CA ARG A 620 -13.84 -7.45 -10.31
C ARG A 620 -14.40 -6.10 -9.86
N PRO A 621 -15.35 -5.44 -10.58
CA PRO A 621 -15.85 -4.13 -10.16
C PRO A 621 -16.63 -4.17 -8.83
N THR A 622 -17.41 -5.24 -8.59
CA THR A 622 -18.28 -5.34 -7.41
C THR A 622 -17.71 -6.23 -6.30
N LEU A 623 -16.71 -7.05 -6.62
CA LEU A 623 -16.12 -8.09 -5.77
C LEU A 623 -17.10 -9.20 -5.34
N GLN A 624 -18.16 -9.40 -6.12
CA GLN A 624 -19.04 -10.55 -5.97
C GLN A 624 -18.31 -11.84 -6.32
N THR A 625 -18.43 -12.86 -5.49
CA THR A 625 -17.81 -14.18 -5.73
C THR A 625 -18.45 -14.89 -6.93
N GLN A 626 -17.67 -15.73 -7.61
CA GLN A 626 -18.13 -16.59 -8.69
C GLN A 626 -18.26 -18.04 -8.20
N ASN A 627 -19.33 -18.72 -8.61
CA ASN A 627 -19.55 -20.14 -8.33
C ASN A 627 -18.86 -21.05 -9.38
N ALA A 628 -18.89 -22.37 -9.17
CA ALA A 628 -18.25 -23.34 -10.08
C ALA A 628 -18.87 -23.38 -11.49
N ASP A 629 -20.13 -22.94 -11.66
CA ASP A 629 -20.79 -22.82 -12.97
C ASP A 629 -20.39 -21.54 -13.73
N GLY A 630 -19.49 -20.72 -13.16
CA GLY A 630 -19.09 -19.44 -13.73
C GLY A 630 -20.07 -18.30 -13.47
N LYS A 631 -21.12 -18.53 -12.69
CA LYS A 631 -22.15 -17.53 -12.35
C LYS A 631 -21.73 -16.69 -11.14
N ILE A 632 -21.96 -15.38 -11.24
CA ILE A 632 -21.72 -14.44 -10.13
C ILE A 632 -22.80 -14.61 -9.04
N ASN A 633 -22.35 -14.73 -7.79
CA ASN A 633 -23.19 -14.77 -6.60
C ASN A 633 -23.71 -13.37 -6.29
N SER A 634 -25.02 -13.16 -6.37
CA SER A 634 -25.61 -11.82 -6.24
C SER A 634 -25.50 -11.21 -4.84
N GLY A 635 -25.21 -12.02 -3.82
CA GLY A 635 -25.17 -11.60 -2.41
C GLY A 635 -23.99 -12.18 -1.63
N MET A 636 -22.91 -12.57 -2.29
CA MET A 636 -21.69 -13.03 -1.60
C MET A 636 -20.48 -12.30 -2.16
N TYR A 637 -19.80 -11.54 -1.30
CA TYR A 637 -18.69 -10.66 -1.64
C TYR A 637 -17.41 -11.08 -0.92
N ALA A 638 -16.25 -10.73 -1.46
CA ALA A 638 -14.96 -10.99 -0.81
C ALA A 638 -14.02 -9.80 -0.89
N VAL A 639 -13.27 -9.56 0.18
CA VAL A 639 -12.27 -8.48 0.28
C VAL A 639 -10.95 -8.99 0.88
N GLY A 640 -9.89 -8.21 0.75
CA GLY A 640 -8.58 -8.53 1.30
C GLY A 640 -7.89 -9.67 0.55
N GLU A 641 -7.19 -10.54 1.27
CA GLU A 641 -6.40 -11.67 0.72
C GLU A 641 -7.19 -12.60 -0.23
N LEU A 642 -8.53 -12.65 -0.11
CA LEU A 642 -9.41 -13.40 -1.01
C LEU A 642 -9.38 -12.88 -2.46
N THR A 643 -8.91 -11.65 -2.69
CA THR A 643 -8.93 -11.00 -4.01
C THR A 643 -7.58 -11.06 -4.74
N LYS A 644 -6.54 -11.67 -4.16
CA LYS A 644 -5.15 -11.67 -4.68
C LYS A 644 -4.95 -12.23 -6.09
N GLY A 645 -5.95 -12.91 -6.63
CA GLY A 645 -5.98 -13.30 -8.03
C GLY A 645 -6.07 -12.12 -9.00
N TYR A 646 -6.68 -11.02 -8.56
CA TYR A 646 -6.98 -9.83 -9.37
C TYR A 646 -6.20 -8.59 -8.97
N PHE A 647 -5.76 -8.50 -7.72
CA PHE A 647 -5.09 -7.33 -7.17
C PHE A 647 -3.63 -7.62 -6.87
N PHE A 648 -2.75 -6.67 -7.16
CA PHE A 648 -1.32 -6.82 -6.96
C PHE A 648 -0.97 -6.85 -5.47
N THR A 649 -1.52 -5.90 -4.70
CA THR A 649 -1.51 -5.93 -3.24
C THR A 649 -2.94 -6.09 -2.74
N ALA A 650 -3.31 -7.30 -2.34
CA ALA A 650 -4.70 -7.60 -2.00
C ALA A 650 -5.09 -7.21 -0.56
N ALA A 651 -4.12 -7.17 0.34
CA ALA A 651 -4.34 -7.07 1.78
C ALA A 651 -3.69 -5.84 2.44
N ASP A 652 -3.10 -4.94 1.65
CA ASP A 652 -2.67 -3.65 2.17
C ASP A 652 -3.89 -2.74 2.41
N MET A 653 -3.82 -1.90 3.44
CA MET A 653 -4.98 -1.12 3.87
C MET A 653 -5.55 -0.17 2.81
N PRO A 654 -4.75 0.56 2.00
CA PRO A 654 -5.30 1.38 0.92
C PRO A 654 -6.15 0.59 -0.08
N THR A 655 -5.66 -0.58 -0.53
CA THR A 655 -6.43 -1.43 -1.44
C THR A 655 -7.66 -2.00 -0.75
N VAL A 656 -7.54 -2.46 0.50
CA VAL A 656 -8.68 -2.94 1.31
C VAL A 656 -9.75 -1.85 1.46
N ALA A 657 -9.35 -0.60 1.71
CA ALA A 657 -10.26 0.53 1.83
C ALA A 657 -11.05 0.73 0.52
N THR A 658 -10.36 0.76 -0.63
CA THR A 658 -11.02 0.85 -1.95
C THR A 658 -11.92 -0.34 -2.25
N GLN A 659 -11.48 -1.57 -1.97
CA GLN A 659 -12.29 -2.78 -2.15
C GLN A 659 -13.56 -2.74 -1.31
N THR A 660 -13.45 -2.33 -0.06
CA THR A 660 -14.58 -2.25 0.87
C THR A 660 -15.55 -1.13 0.52
N ASP A 661 -15.08 -0.01 -0.07
CA ASP A 661 -15.95 1.02 -0.64
C ASP A 661 -16.76 0.49 -1.83
N ASN A 662 -16.11 -0.24 -2.74
CA ASN A 662 -16.76 -0.85 -3.90
C ASN A 662 -17.86 -1.84 -3.49
N VAL A 663 -17.59 -2.70 -2.49
CA VAL A 663 -18.61 -3.62 -1.95
C VAL A 663 -19.75 -2.85 -1.29
N ALA A 664 -19.44 -1.83 -0.51
CA ALA A 664 -20.47 -1.00 0.13
C ALA A 664 -21.36 -0.30 -0.91
N ASN A 665 -20.78 0.26 -1.99
CA ASN A 665 -21.52 0.83 -3.12
C ASN A 665 -22.41 -0.21 -3.82
N ALA A 666 -21.88 -1.41 -4.06
CA ALA A 666 -22.63 -2.48 -4.72
C ALA A 666 -23.85 -2.89 -3.89
N ILE A 667 -23.70 -3.02 -2.56
CA ILE A 667 -24.79 -3.40 -1.65
C ILE A 667 -25.84 -2.29 -1.55
N THR A 668 -25.44 -1.03 -1.36
CA THR A 668 -26.42 0.06 -1.25
C THR A 668 -27.17 0.30 -2.56
N ALA A 669 -26.50 0.18 -3.72
CA ALA A 669 -27.16 0.24 -5.03
C ALA A 669 -28.22 -0.86 -5.19
N GLN A 670 -27.97 -2.08 -4.69
CA GLN A 670 -28.96 -3.15 -4.69
C GLN A 670 -30.16 -2.82 -3.78
N LEU A 671 -29.92 -2.27 -2.59
CA LEU A 671 -30.98 -1.86 -1.67
C LEU A 671 -31.86 -0.76 -2.27
N SER A 672 -31.26 0.25 -2.91
CA SER A 672 -32.01 1.33 -3.57
C SER A 672 -32.85 0.83 -4.75
N ARG A 673 -32.33 -0.08 -5.59
CA ARG A 673 -33.12 -0.68 -6.69
C ARG A 673 -34.33 -1.46 -6.18
N ARG A 674 -34.19 -2.14 -5.04
CA ARG A 674 -35.31 -2.85 -4.39
C ARG A 674 -36.39 -1.89 -3.92
N ASN A 675 -36.02 -0.72 -3.40
CA ASN A 675 -36.99 0.33 -3.05
C ASN A 675 -37.84 0.70 -4.27
N ASN A 676 -37.20 1.03 -5.40
CA ASN A 676 -37.91 1.42 -6.63
C ASN A 676 -38.84 0.33 -7.19
N THR A 677 -38.50 -0.94 -6.98
CA THR A 677 -39.32 -2.09 -7.44
C THR A 677 -40.49 -2.38 -6.48
N LEU A 678 -40.38 -2.00 -5.21
CA LEU A 678 -41.43 -2.20 -4.19
C LEU A 678 -42.35 -0.98 -4.08
N SER A 679 -41.88 0.20 -4.49
CA SER A 679 -42.67 1.44 -4.56
C SER A 679 -43.49 1.58 -5.84
N ALA A 680 -43.13 0.84 -6.90
CA ALA A 680 -43.87 0.72 -8.15
C ALA A 680 -44.80 -0.50 -8.10
#